data_AF-A0A5B8XVR2-F1
#
_entry.id   AF-A0A5B8XVR2-F1
#
_cell.length_a   1.000
_cell.length_b   1.000
_cell.length_c   1.000
_cell.angle_alpha   90.00
_cell.angle_beta   90.00
_cell.angle_gamma   90.00
#
_symmetry.space_group_name_H-M   'P 1'
#
loop_
_entity.id
_entity.type
_entity.pdbx_description
1 polymer ?
#
loop_
_entity_poly.entity_id
_entity_poly.type
_entity_poly.pdbx_seq_one_letter_code
_entity_poly.pdbx_strand_id
1 'polypeptide(L)'
;MTNQRVLTILGGAAIATLFSLGIIVIIGFMPLPDAVKQILYLVLGMGLAFGFSELQKLTAALNAAPALPQAEFRPEPRVLATEPPQSRPKTIPPTAAATSGGSMARAQLAGVTLKYVKLQGINLDEANFEGADLSGSDLSEARLVGANLEKANLSGAELGQAILDGANLRHATLQGAILEGASFRGAELSGVSLQETNLRGVSFDDADLEGADLSGADIKEASFVGAKLKGTQLKGAKANDANFSKAMLRGAQCLDANMTGSAAHGADFSGALLEGILAAGAKWSGANLSGATLDRADFEGADLSGASMSGLDLTHTVLSGATLLKAVLKDSNLSGVRLTGTDLREADLRGATLDGADIQGGKLSKAVLERAQLNGVTLNSVNFDAADLRGAHLSNVQGQSASGQGADFTQAQLSDVDFSHAALTDASFDGARLESVNFKEAKVGKASFRNTLFVRCDLSDVDLTHAQFDGARFEEVRYDLLTRWPDGIQPPKNAAEEAPAHPELPSQRYNEQSSLTDISELAAIATGNKSPAAKKASEAMGAKSVPASLAKLPKPGSLKESSESGLKINKPEIEGSAKTLPGTGVPTPLRKREPTVELSSDEISAMSPPAIPKAQDATHSEPTAPDVSKLEEIAKSQVTKPKDDVDKEEEAKEEEE
;
A
#
# COMPACT_ATOMS: atom_id res chain seq x y z
N MET A 1 -3.68 -57.51 -7.73
CA MET A 1 -3.48 -56.03 -7.69
C MET A 1 -2.02 -55.61 -7.47
N THR A 2 -1.15 -56.43 -6.87
CA THR A 2 0.26 -56.08 -6.61
C THR A 2 1.13 -56.00 -7.88
N ASN A 3 0.94 -56.89 -8.87
CA ASN A 3 1.72 -56.86 -10.12
C ASN A 3 1.34 -55.72 -11.09
N GLN A 4 0.13 -55.16 -10.99
CA GLN A 4 -0.31 -54.10 -11.90
C GLN A 4 0.25 -52.73 -11.49
N ARG A 5 0.37 -52.47 -10.17
CA ARG A 5 0.95 -51.25 -9.61
C ARG A 5 2.46 -51.16 -9.85
N VAL A 6 3.18 -52.28 -9.77
CA VAL A 6 4.63 -52.34 -10.06
C VAL A 6 4.91 -52.03 -11.53
N LEU A 7 4.04 -52.49 -12.45
CA LEU A 7 4.19 -52.23 -13.90
C LEU A 7 3.93 -50.76 -14.27
N THR A 8 2.96 -50.10 -13.61
CA THR A 8 2.69 -48.66 -13.83
C THR A 8 3.82 -47.77 -13.31
N ILE A 9 4.44 -48.14 -12.18
CA ILE A 9 5.57 -47.40 -11.60
C ILE A 9 6.84 -47.57 -12.45
N LEU A 10 7.13 -48.79 -12.92
CA LEU A 10 8.24 -49.04 -13.84
C LEU A 10 8.04 -48.36 -15.20
N GLY A 11 6.80 -48.31 -15.71
CA GLY A 11 6.45 -47.57 -16.93
C GLY A 11 6.65 -46.06 -16.79
N GLY A 12 6.25 -45.46 -15.66
CA GLY A 12 6.46 -44.04 -15.39
C GLY A 12 7.93 -43.66 -15.25
N ALA A 13 8.73 -44.51 -14.59
CA ALA A 13 10.17 -44.29 -14.44
C ALA A 13 10.91 -44.36 -15.79
N ALA A 14 10.53 -45.29 -16.68
CA ALA A 14 11.10 -45.41 -18.02
C ALA A 14 10.75 -44.22 -18.93
N ILE A 15 9.54 -43.69 -18.82
CA ILE A 15 9.10 -42.48 -19.57
C ILE A 15 9.88 -41.25 -19.08
N ALA A 16 10.08 -41.08 -17.78
CA ALA A 16 10.85 -39.98 -17.22
C ALA A 16 12.33 -40.02 -17.64
N THR A 17 12.93 -41.22 -17.74
CA THR A 17 14.32 -41.37 -18.22
C THR A 17 14.45 -41.08 -19.72
N LEU A 18 13.49 -41.52 -20.54
CA LEU A 18 13.46 -41.21 -21.98
C LEU A 18 13.26 -39.72 -22.25
N PHE A 19 12.40 -39.05 -21.47
CA PHE A 19 12.18 -37.61 -21.57
C PHE A 19 13.43 -36.81 -21.18
N SER A 20 14.13 -37.26 -20.14
CA SER A 20 15.39 -36.65 -19.68
C SER A 20 16.53 -36.83 -20.69
N LEU A 21 16.65 -38.00 -21.34
CA LEU A 21 17.59 -38.19 -22.46
C LEU A 21 17.28 -37.29 -23.65
N GLY A 22 15.99 -37.09 -23.96
CA GLY A 22 15.56 -36.16 -25.02
C GLY A 22 16.00 -34.72 -24.74
N ILE A 23 15.84 -34.26 -23.50
CA ILE A 23 16.26 -32.91 -23.07
C ILE A 23 17.80 -32.76 -23.12
N ILE A 24 18.55 -33.80 -22.75
CA ILE A 24 20.03 -33.79 -22.84
C ILE A 24 20.48 -33.62 -24.30
N VAL A 25 19.85 -34.33 -25.24
CA VAL A 25 20.16 -34.21 -26.66
C VAL A 25 19.84 -32.80 -27.17
N ILE A 26 18.70 -32.23 -26.77
CA ILE A 26 18.30 -30.86 -27.16
C ILE A 26 19.29 -29.81 -26.63
N ILE A 27 19.73 -29.90 -25.38
CA ILE A 27 20.73 -28.99 -24.80
C ILE A 27 22.07 -29.08 -25.55
N GLY A 28 22.45 -30.27 -26.03
CA GLY A 28 23.64 -30.50 -26.84
C GLY A 28 23.65 -29.67 -28.13
N PHE A 29 22.50 -29.58 -28.81
CA PHE A 29 22.35 -28.88 -30.09
C PHE A 29 22.04 -27.37 -29.97
N MET A 30 21.74 -26.85 -28.77
CA MET A 30 21.52 -25.41 -28.59
C MET A 30 22.83 -24.60 -28.72
N PRO A 31 22.81 -23.41 -29.33
CA PRO A 31 23.99 -22.54 -29.47
C PRO A 31 24.24 -21.74 -28.17
N LEU A 32 24.40 -22.44 -27.05
CA LEU A 32 24.69 -21.85 -25.73
C LEU A 32 26.19 -21.94 -25.40
N PRO A 33 26.74 -20.98 -24.64
CA PRO A 33 28.10 -21.09 -24.09
C PRO A 33 28.27 -22.35 -23.24
N ASP A 34 29.44 -23.00 -23.31
CA ASP A 34 29.69 -24.29 -22.65
C ASP A 34 29.48 -24.26 -21.13
N ALA A 35 29.78 -23.13 -20.48
CA ALA A 35 29.52 -22.94 -19.05
C ALA A 35 28.02 -23.05 -18.70
N VAL A 36 27.14 -22.56 -19.58
CA VAL A 36 25.68 -22.60 -19.39
C VAL A 36 25.15 -24.01 -19.62
N LYS A 37 25.70 -24.72 -20.64
CA LYS A 37 25.37 -26.13 -20.87
C LYS A 37 25.75 -27.01 -19.67
N GLN A 38 26.91 -26.78 -19.06
CA GLN A 38 27.33 -27.53 -17.87
C GLN A 38 26.41 -27.31 -16.66
N ILE A 39 25.94 -26.09 -16.43
CA ILE A 39 24.99 -25.79 -15.35
C ILE A 39 23.65 -26.48 -15.61
N LEU A 40 23.14 -26.42 -16.85
CA LEU A 40 21.90 -27.11 -17.25
C LEU A 40 22.00 -28.63 -17.06
N TYR A 41 23.13 -29.24 -17.42
CA TYR A 41 23.35 -30.67 -17.17
C TYR A 41 23.46 -31.00 -15.68
N LEU A 42 24.06 -30.12 -14.87
CA LEU A 42 24.17 -30.30 -13.42
C LEU A 42 22.78 -30.26 -12.74
N VAL A 43 21.94 -29.30 -13.13
CA VAL A 43 20.57 -29.14 -12.62
C VAL A 43 19.70 -30.35 -13.02
N LEU A 44 19.82 -30.82 -14.26
CA LEU A 44 19.12 -32.02 -14.72
C LEU A 44 19.57 -33.28 -13.97
N GLY A 45 20.88 -33.40 -13.69
CA GLY A 45 21.46 -34.50 -12.92
C GLY A 45 21.01 -34.52 -11.45
N MET A 46 20.89 -33.34 -10.82
CA MET A 46 20.39 -33.21 -9.45
C MET A 46 18.90 -33.57 -9.34
N GLY A 47 18.07 -33.22 -10.32
CA GLY A 47 16.65 -33.59 -10.36
C GLY A 47 16.42 -35.10 -10.47
N LEU A 48 17.25 -35.81 -11.26
CA LEU A 48 17.18 -37.27 -11.39
C LEU A 48 17.61 -38.01 -10.13
N ALA A 49 18.59 -37.49 -9.38
CA ALA A 49 19.05 -38.08 -8.12
C ALA A 49 18.00 -37.92 -6.99
N PHE A 50 17.31 -36.78 -6.95
CA PHE A 50 16.29 -36.50 -5.92
C PHE A 50 15.04 -37.37 -6.09
N GLY A 51 14.60 -37.61 -7.34
CA GLY A 51 13.45 -38.47 -7.63
C GLY A 51 13.66 -39.95 -7.28
N PHE A 52 14.91 -40.43 -7.33
CA PHE A 52 15.23 -41.83 -7.02
C PHE A 52 15.24 -42.11 -5.50
N SER A 53 15.61 -41.12 -4.69
CA SER A 53 15.61 -41.19 -3.21
C SER A 53 14.18 -41.33 -2.64
N GLU A 54 13.21 -40.58 -3.17
CA GLU A 54 11.82 -40.65 -2.71
C GLU A 54 11.11 -41.96 -3.12
N LEU A 55 11.47 -42.52 -4.28
CA LEU A 55 10.99 -43.84 -4.72
C LEU A 55 11.48 -45.00 -3.85
N GLN A 56 12.72 -44.91 -3.31
CA GLN A 56 13.23 -45.89 -2.36
C GLN A 56 12.50 -45.84 -1.00
N LYS A 57 12.16 -44.63 -0.52
CA LYS A 57 11.38 -44.45 0.72
C LYS A 57 9.97 -45.03 0.63
N LEU A 58 9.30 -44.85 -0.52
CA LEU A 58 7.98 -45.41 -0.77
C LEU A 58 7.99 -46.95 -0.84
N THR A 59 9.05 -47.53 -1.40
CA THR A 59 9.23 -48.99 -1.50
C THR A 59 9.54 -49.63 -0.14
N ALA A 60 10.26 -48.93 0.73
CA ALA A 60 10.52 -49.37 2.10
C ALA A 60 9.26 -49.33 2.98
N ALA A 61 8.40 -48.31 2.82
CA ALA A 61 7.14 -48.18 3.55
C ALA A 61 6.12 -49.28 3.19
N LEU A 62 6.11 -49.75 1.94
CA LEU A 62 5.23 -50.83 1.47
C LEU A 62 5.65 -52.23 1.97
N ASN A 63 6.93 -52.43 2.31
CA ASN A 63 7.46 -53.71 2.79
C ASN A 63 7.38 -53.89 4.32
N ALA A 64 6.98 -52.85 5.07
CA ALA A 64 7.00 -52.85 6.54
C ALA A 64 5.63 -53.09 7.23
N ALA A 65 4.57 -53.38 6.48
CA ALA A 65 3.23 -53.60 7.06
C ALA A 65 3.05 -55.04 7.58
N PRO A 66 2.66 -55.26 8.85
CA PRO A 66 2.46 -56.60 9.40
C PRO A 66 1.13 -57.23 8.98
N ALA A 67 1.11 -58.55 8.82
CA ALA A 67 -0.03 -59.35 8.39
C ALA A 67 -1.11 -59.49 9.48
N LEU A 68 -2.37 -59.23 9.13
CA LEU A 68 -3.55 -59.51 9.97
C LEU A 68 -4.01 -60.98 9.79
N PRO A 69 -4.60 -61.61 10.84
CA PRO A 69 -4.91 -63.04 10.83
C PRO A 69 -6.18 -63.36 10.02
N GLN A 70 -6.17 -64.54 9.40
CA GLN A 70 -7.27 -65.04 8.57
C GLN A 70 -8.47 -65.47 9.42
N ALA A 71 -9.65 -64.98 9.07
CA ALA A 71 -10.93 -65.52 9.53
C ALA A 71 -11.61 -66.25 8.36
N GLU A 72 -11.87 -67.54 8.57
CA GLU A 72 -12.64 -68.42 7.68
C GLU A 72 -14.06 -67.89 7.47
N PHE A 73 -14.50 -67.76 6.22
CA PHE A 73 -15.90 -67.48 5.89
C PHE A 73 -16.41 -68.52 4.88
N ARG A 74 -17.47 -69.24 5.28
CA ARG A 74 -18.22 -70.20 4.47
C ARG A 74 -18.92 -69.51 3.29
N PRO A 75 -19.09 -70.18 2.13
CA PRO A 75 -19.76 -69.58 0.98
C PRO A 75 -21.29 -69.73 1.09
N GLU A 76 -22.01 -68.62 0.95
CA GLU A 76 -23.43 -68.59 0.58
C GLU A 76 -23.61 -67.95 -0.82
N PRO A 77 -24.69 -68.25 -1.55
CA PRO A 77 -24.68 -68.26 -3.01
C PRO A 77 -24.81 -66.88 -3.66
N ARG A 78 -24.15 -66.77 -4.82
CA ARG A 78 -24.19 -65.66 -5.77
C ARG A 78 -25.61 -65.14 -6.03
N VAL A 79 -25.84 -63.87 -5.70
CA VAL A 79 -26.84 -63.03 -6.36
C VAL A 79 -26.09 -62.08 -7.29
N LEU A 80 -26.37 -62.17 -8.59
CA LEU A 80 -25.93 -61.21 -9.59
C LEU A 80 -26.54 -59.84 -9.29
N ALA A 81 -25.74 -58.93 -8.73
CA ALA A 81 -26.03 -57.51 -8.75
C ALA A 81 -25.15 -56.87 -9.83
N THR A 82 -25.79 -56.45 -10.91
CA THR A 82 -25.19 -55.67 -12.00
C THR A 82 -24.65 -54.34 -11.44
N GLU A 83 -23.37 -54.05 -11.70
CA GLU A 83 -22.82 -52.71 -11.55
C GLU A 83 -23.67 -51.71 -12.37
N PRO A 84 -23.96 -50.51 -11.85
CA PRO A 84 -24.63 -49.49 -12.65
C PRO A 84 -23.67 -49.03 -13.77
N PRO A 85 -24.16 -48.79 -15.00
CA PRO A 85 -23.29 -48.47 -16.11
C PRO A 85 -22.68 -47.09 -15.87
N GLN A 86 -21.34 -46.99 -15.97
CA GLN A 86 -20.71 -45.70 -16.22
C GLN A 86 -21.27 -45.14 -17.54
N SER A 87 -22.10 -44.11 -17.44
CA SER A 87 -22.70 -43.45 -18.60
C SER A 87 -21.59 -42.81 -19.43
N ARG A 88 -21.49 -43.17 -20.71
CA ARG A 88 -20.70 -42.42 -21.69
C ARG A 88 -21.09 -40.94 -21.62
N PRO A 89 -20.14 -39.99 -21.80
CA PRO A 89 -20.47 -38.57 -21.90
C PRO A 89 -21.58 -38.40 -22.95
N LYS A 90 -22.69 -37.78 -22.57
CA LYS A 90 -23.75 -37.43 -23.52
C LYS A 90 -23.19 -36.31 -24.39
N THR A 91 -22.63 -36.67 -25.55
CA THR A 91 -22.28 -35.69 -26.58
C THR A 91 -23.56 -35.28 -27.30
N ILE A 92 -23.99 -34.03 -27.13
CA ILE A 92 -25.05 -33.45 -27.96
C ILE A 92 -24.39 -33.06 -29.30
N PRO A 93 -24.90 -33.53 -30.45
CA PRO A 93 -24.30 -33.17 -31.73
C PRO A 93 -24.41 -31.65 -31.97
N PRO A 94 -23.35 -30.99 -32.48
CA PRO A 94 -23.22 -29.54 -32.57
C PRO A 94 -24.23 -28.85 -33.52
N THR A 95 -25.10 -29.61 -34.18
CA THR A 95 -25.94 -29.11 -35.28
C THR A 95 -27.43 -28.94 -34.95
N ALA A 96 -27.90 -29.33 -33.76
CA ALA A 96 -29.34 -29.29 -33.44
C ALA A 96 -29.79 -28.15 -32.49
N ALA A 97 -28.87 -27.41 -31.87
CA ALA A 97 -29.21 -26.54 -30.73
C ALA A 97 -28.91 -25.04 -30.88
N ALA A 98 -28.25 -24.61 -31.95
CA ALA A 98 -27.68 -23.25 -32.02
C ALA A 98 -28.11 -22.49 -33.28
N THR A 99 -29.35 -22.01 -33.31
CA THR A 99 -29.65 -20.75 -33.98
C THR A 99 -29.34 -19.64 -32.99
N SER A 100 -28.53 -18.63 -33.38
CA SER A 100 -28.33 -17.43 -32.56
C SER A 100 -29.69 -16.87 -32.13
N GLY A 101 -29.86 -16.61 -30.83
CA GLY A 101 -31.14 -16.18 -30.24
C GLY A 101 -32.13 -17.30 -29.87
N GLY A 102 -31.74 -18.57 -29.93
CA GLY A 102 -32.52 -19.68 -29.37
C GLY A 102 -32.66 -19.62 -27.84
N SER A 103 -33.57 -20.42 -27.27
CA SER A 103 -33.67 -20.59 -25.81
C SER A 103 -33.54 -22.06 -25.44
N MET A 104 -32.65 -22.33 -24.49
CA MET A 104 -32.50 -23.59 -23.76
C MET A 104 -32.55 -23.32 -22.25
N ALA A 105 -33.39 -22.36 -21.83
CA ALA A 105 -33.59 -22.07 -20.42
C ALA A 105 -34.04 -23.34 -19.67
N ARG A 106 -33.51 -23.55 -18.46
CA ARG A 106 -33.76 -24.74 -17.62
C ARG A 106 -33.36 -26.08 -18.23
N ALA A 107 -32.57 -26.08 -19.31
CA ALA A 107 -32.10 -27.31 -19.92
C ALA A 107 -31.24 -28.13 -18.94
N GLN A 108 -31.37 -29.46 -19.00
CA GLN A 108 -30.63 -30.39 -18.15
C GLN A 108 -29.43 -30.93 -18.91
N LEU A 109 -28.29 -30.27 -18.73
CA LEU A 109 -27.04 -30.44 -19.49
C LEU A 109 -25.85 -30.81 -18.58
N ALA A 110 -26.12 -31.36 -17.40
CA ALA A 110 -25.09 -31.82 -16.47
C ALA A 110 -24.20 -32.90 -17.11
N GLY A 111 -22.88 -32.74 -16.97
CA GLY A 111 -21.85 -33.64 -17.50
C GLY A 111 -21.78 -33.72 -19.03
N VAL A 112 -22.48 -32.84 -19.75
CA VAL A 112 -22.48 -32.83 -21.23
C VAL A 112 -21.16 -32.25 -21.73
N THR A 113 -20.66 -32.78 -22.84
CA THR A 113 -19.53 -32.20 -23.58
C THR A 113 -20.04 -31.31 -24.70
N LEU A 114 -19.81 -30.01 -24.57
CA LEU A 114 -20.15 -28.94 -25.51
C LEU A 114 -18.89 -28.10 -25.80
N LYS A 115 -17.81 -28.74 -26.27
CA LYS A 115 -16.57 -28.02 -26.63
C LYS A 115 -16.70 -27.32 -27.96
N TYR A 116 -16.19 -26.09 -28.04
CA TYR A 116 -16.14 -25.31 -29.29
C TYR A 116 -17.51 -25.12 -29.95
N VAL A 117 -18.59 -25.13 -29.16
CA VAL A 117 -19.95 -24.94 -29.63
C VAL A 117 -20.27 -23.45 -29.67
N LYS A 118 -20.98 -23.01 -30.71
CA LYS A 118 -21.50 -21.65 -30.82
C LYS A 118 -22.82 -21.55 -30.07
N LEU A 119 -22.82 -20.79 -28.99
CA LEU A 119 -23.95 -20.51 -28.10
C LEU A 119 -24.15 -18.98 -27.94
N GLN A 120 -23.65 -18.19 -28.90
CA GLN A 120 -23.73 -16.73 -28.86
C GLN A 120 -25.20 -16.25 -28.76
N GLY A 121 -25.44 -15.34 -27.81
CA GLY A 121 -26.74 -14.69 -27.61
C GLY A 121 -27.88 -15.62 -27.19
N ILE A 122 -27.57 -16.87 -26.83
CA ILE A 122 -28.59 -17.86 -26.48
C ILE A 122 -29.07 -17.67 -25.04
N ASN A 123 -30.35 -17.95 -24.79
CA ASN A 123 -30.89 -17.94 -23.43
C ASN A 123 -30.72 -19.31 -22.77
N LEU A 124 -29.88 -19.38 -21.75
CA LEU A 124 -29.54 -20.52 -20.88
C LEU A 124 -29.92 -20.24 -19.42
N ASP A 125 -30.83 -19.30 -19.16
CA ASP A 125 -31.26 -18.95 -17.81
C ASP A 125 -31.72 -20.22 -17.06
N GLU A 126 -31.24 -20.38 -15.81
CA GLU A 126 -31.51 -21.52 -14.93
C GLU A 126 -31.14 -22.91 -15.52
N ALA A 127 -30.34 -22.97 -16.60
CA ALA A 127 -29.88 -24.24 -17.15
C ALA A 127 -28.89 -24.94 -16.20
N ASN A 128 -28.90 -26.26 -16.21
CA ASN A 128 -27.99 -27.08 -15.41
C ASN A 128 -26.85 -27.60 -16.26
N PHE A 129 -25.65 -27.06 -16.06
CA PHE A 129 -24.36 -27.43 -16.65
C PHE A 129 -23.38 -27.99 -15.62
N GLU A 130 -23.86 -28.54 -14.49
CA GLU A 130 -22.98 -29.11 -13.47
C GLU A 130 -21.99 -30.11 -14.09
N GLY A 131 -20.69 -29.88 -13.91
CA GLY A 131 -19.62 -30.70 -14.46
C GLY A 131 -19.58 -30.80 -15.99
N ALA A 132 -20.28 -29.92 -16.71
CA ALA A 132 -20.25 -29.88 -18.17
C ALA A 132 -18.89 -29.37 -18.69
N ASP A 133 -18.54 -29.79 -19.90
CA ASP A 133 -17.32 -29.35 -20.58
C ASP A 133 -17.67 -28.41 -21.73
N LEU A 134 -17.56 -27.11 -21.46
CA LEU A 134 -17.83 -25.98 -22.35
C LEU A 134 -16.53 -25.36 -22.89
N SER A 135 -15.39 -26.05 -22.78
CA SER A 135 -14.09 -25.47 -23.13
C SER A 135 -14.05 -24.98 -24.57
N GLY A 136 -13.59 -23.74 -24.78
CA GLY A 136 -13.46 -23.13 -26.09
C GLY A 136 -14.78 -22.78 -26.78
N SER A 137 -15.93 -22.90 -26.11
CA SER A 137 -17.23 -22.52 -26.66
C SER A 137 -17.43 -21.02 -26.68
N ASP A 138 -18.22 -20.56 -27.64
CA ASP A 138 -18.61 -19.16 -27.76
C ASP A 138 -19.97 -18.96 -27.09
N LEU A 139 -19.93 -18.39 -25.89
CA LEU A 139 -21.06 -17.99 -25.06
C LEU A 139 -21.20 -16.45 -25.02
N SER A 140 -20.61 -15.74 -25.99
CA SER A 140 -20.66 -14.28 -26.01
C SER A 140 -22.12 -13.81 -26.07
N GLU A 141 -22.47 -12.78 -25.29
CA GLU A 141 -23.83 -12.24 -25.16
C GLU A 141 -24.89 -13.25 -24.67
N ALA A 142 -24.49 -14.47 -24.25
CA ALA A 142 -25.43 -15.47 -23.74
C ALA A 142 -25.99 -15.03 -22.38
N ARG A 143 -27.24 -15.44 -22.11
CA ARG A 143 -27.87 -15.25 -20.80
C ARG A 143 -27.81 -16.56 -20.02
N LEU A 144 -27.17 -16.55 -18.86
CA LEU A 144 -26.96 -17.70 -17.96
C LEU A 144 -27.43 -17.34 -16.54
N VAL A 145 -28.47 -16.49 -16.42
CA VAL A 145 -28.94 -16.00 -15.12
C VAL A 145 -29.40 -17.18 -14.27
N GLY A 146 -28.83 -17.33 -13.07
CA GLY A 146 -29.15 -18.44 -12.17
C GLY A 146 -28.78 -19.84 -12.70
N ALA A 147 -27.97 -19.94 -13.76
CA ALA A 147 -27.52 -21.24 -14.27
C ALA A 147 -26.62 -21.95 -13.26
N ASN A 148 -26.68 -23.28 -13.22
CA ASN A 148 -25.75 -24.10 -12.43
C ASN A 148 -24.58 -24.54 -13.31
N LEU A 149 -23.39 -23.98 -13.08
CA LEU A 149 -22.11 -24.28 -13.73
C LEU A 149 -21.10 -24.84 -12.71
N GLU A 150 -21.56 -25.37 -11.58
CA GLU A 150 -20.67 -25.95 -10.57
C GLU A 150 -19.75 -26.99 -11.21
N LYS A 151 -18.44 -26.88 -10.96
CA LYS A 151 -17.38 -27.75 -11.52
C LYS A 151 -17.34 -27.81 -13.06
N ALA A 152 -18.02 -26.91 -13.77
CA ALA A 152 -17.97 -26.87 -15.23
C ALA A 152 -16.58 -26.44 -15.72
N ASN A 153 -16.17 -26.97 -16.87
CA ASN A 153 -14.96 -26.55 -17.55
C ASN A 153 -15.31 -25.52 -18.64
N LEU A 154 -14.93 -24.27 -18.41
CA LEU A 154 -15.10 -23.13 -19.32
C LEU A 154 -13.73 -22.63 -19.82
N SER A 155 -12.66 -23.42 -19.70
CA SER A 155 -11.33 -23.01 -20.13
C SER A 155 -11.33 -22.54 -21.59
N GLY A 156 -10.79 -21.35 -21.82
CA GLY A 156 -10.72 -20.73 -23.15
C GLY A 156 -12.07 -20.40 -23.80
N ALA A 157 -13.19 -20.46 -23.07
CA ALA A 157 -14.50 -20.06 -23.59
C ALA A 157 -14.56 -18.54 -23.81
N GLU A 158 -15.34 -18.11 -24.80
CA GLU A 158 -15.65 -16.70 -25.03
C GLU A 158 -16.97 -16.37 -24.33
N LEU A 159 -16.94 -15.45 -23.38
CA LEU A 159 -18.06 -15.03 -22.53
C LEU A 159 -18.23 -13.50 -22.57
N GLY A 160 -17.70 -12.84 -23.60
CA GLY A 160 -17.79 -11.39 -23.73
C GLY A 160 -19.24 -10.92 -23.66
N GLN A 161 -19.53 -9.94 -22.80
CA GLN A 161 -20.87 -9.40 -22.56
C GLN A 161 -21.93 -10.45 -22.13
N ALA A 162 -21.53 -11.66 -21.69
CA ALA A 162 -22.45 -12.66 -21.17
C ALA A 162 -23.02 -12.23 -19.80
N ILE A 163 -24.25 -12.65 -19.49
CA ILE A 163 -24.93 -12.34 -18.23
C ILE A 163 -25.03 -13.60 -17.39
N LEU A 164 -24.20 -13.71 -16.36
CA LEU A 164 -24.12 -14.83 -15.41
C LEU A 164 -24.58 -14.43 -14.00
N ASP A 165 -25.45 -13.43 -13.91
CA ASP A 165 -25.96 -12.93 -12.62
C ASP A 165 -26.64 -14.05 -11.82
N GLY A 166 -26.26 -14.19 -10.56
CA GLY A 166 -26.76 -15.23 -9.65
C GLY A 166 -26.43 -16.67 -10.04
N ALA A 167 -25.57 -16.90 -11.04
CA ALA A 167 -25.18 -18.26 -11.44
C ALA A 167 -24.29 -18.92 -10.39
N ASN A 168 -24.37 -20.26 -10.28
CA ASN A 168 -23.46 -21.05 -9.44
C ASN A 168 -22.27 -21.52 -10.28
N LEU A 169 -21.08 -20.98 -10.05
CA LEU A 169 -19.80 -21.35 -10.69
C LEU A 169 -18.80 -21.94 -9.69
N ARG A 170 -19.25 -22.45 -8.54
CA ARG A 170 -18.36 -22.99 -7.50
C ARG A 170 -17.45 -24.05 -8.11
N HIS A 171 -16.15 -23.90 -7.87
CA HIS A 171 -15.10 -24.81 -8.39
C HIS A 171 -15.07 -24.98 -9.92
N ALA A 172 -15.68 -24.07 -10.69
CA ALA A 172 -15.56 -24.06 -12.14
C ALA A 172 -14.14 -23.64 -12.58
N THR A 173 -13.75 -23.98 -13.80
CA THR A 173 -12.47 -23.55 -14.39
C THR A 173 -12.73 -22.60 -15.55
N LEU A 174 -12.26 -21.36 -15.45
CA LEU A 174 -12.35 -20.31 -16.47
C LEU A 174 -10.96 -19.83 -16.93
N GLN A 175 -9.93 -20.66 -16.73
CA GLN A 175 -8.56 -20.34 -17.14
C GLN A 175 -8.51 -19.97 -18.63
N GLY A 176 -7.95 -18.79 -18.92
CA GLY A 176 -7.80 -18.28 -20.29
C GLY A 176 -9.11 -17.95 -21.01
N ALA A 177 -10.26 -17.96 -20.33
CA ALA A 177 -11.51 -17.49 -20.91
C ALA A 177 -11.47 -15.96 -21.16
N ILE A 178 -12.30 -15.49 -22.08
CA ILE A 178 -12.41 -14.07 -22.43
C ILE A 178 -13.77 -13.57 -21.93
N LEU A 179 -13.78 -12.73 -20.91
CA LEU A 179 -15.02 -12.30 -20.25
C LEU A 179 -15.24 -10.79 -20.34
N GLU A 180 -14.60 -10.09 -21.28
CA GLU A 180 -14.67 -8.63 -21.34
C GLU A 180 -16.13 -8.12 -21.30
N GLY A 181 -16.44 -7.30 -20.29
CA GLY A 181 -17.77 -6.74 -20.06
C GLY A 181 -18.85 -7.71 -19.58
N ALA A 182 -18.51 -8.95 -19.23
CA ALA A 182 -19.47 -9.91 -18.66
C ALA A 182 -19.98 -9.46 -17.28
N SER A 183 -21.16 -9.97 -16.89
CA SER A 183 -21.77 -9.71 -15.58
C SER A 183 -21.86 -11.00 -14.77
N PHE A 184 -21.38 -10.96 -13.52
CA PHE A 184 -21.40 -12.03 -12.52
C PHE A 184 -22.03 -11.53 -11.22
N ARG A 185 -22.98 -10.59 -11.29
CA ARG A 185 -23.52 -9.95 -10.09
C ARG A 185 -24.22 -10.97 -9.21
N GLY A 186 -23.85 -11.01 -7.93
CA GLY A 186 -24.37 -11.97 -6.96
C GLY A 186 -24.10 -13.45 -7.31
N ALA A 187 -23.17 -13.75 -8.23
CA ALA A 187 -22.84 -15.13 -8.59
C ALA A 187 -22.04 -15.84 -7.48
N GLU A 188 -22.15 -17.16 -7.41
CA GLU A 188 -21.37 -17.99 -6.49
C GLU A 188 -20.10 -18.50 -7.20
N LEU A 189 -18.96 -17.92 -6.90
CA LEU A 189 -17.67 -18.18 -7.55
C LEU A 189 -16.63 -18.75 -6.55
N SER A 190 -17.06 -19.27 -5.40
CA SER A 190 -16.11 -19.77 -4.39
C SER A 190 -15.21 -20.87 -4.97
N GLY A 191 -13.90 -20.72 -4.81
CA GLY A 191 -12.89 -21.66 -5.31
C GLY A 191 -12.81 -21.79 -6.84
N VAL A 192 -13.33 -20.83 -7.60
CA VAL A 192 -13.20 -20.79 -9.07
C VAL A 192 -11.74 -20.52 -9.48
N SER A 193 -11.31 -21.10 -10.60
CA SER A 193 -10.02 -20.79 -11.23
C SER A 193 -10.19 -19.79 -12.37
N LEU A 194 -9.64 -18.59 -12.19
CA LEU A 194 -9.63 -17.45 -13.12
C LEU A 194 -8.18 -17.00 -13.45
N GLN A 195 -7.22 -17.91 -13.32
CA GLN A 195 -5.81 -17.62 -13.57
C GLN A 195 -5.60 -17.14 -15.01
N GLU A 196 -4.83 -16.06 -15.16
CA GLU A 196 -4.45 -15.48 -16.47
C GLU A 196 -5.64 -15.14 -17.39
N THR A 197 -6.84 -14.97 -16.81
CA THR A 197 -8.08 -14.70 -17.54
C THR A 197 -8.21 -13.19 -17.84
N ASN A 198 -8.79 -12.85 -19.00
CA ASN A 198 -9.15 -11.46 -19.32
C ASN A 198 -10.52 -11.14 -18.72
N LEU A 199 -10.51 -10.36 -17.64
CA LEU A 199 -11.66 -9.93 -16.84
C LEU A 199 -11.88 -8.42 -16.92
N ARG A 200 -11.38 -7.77 -17.97
CA ARG A 200 -11.48 -6.32 -18.13
C ARG A 200 -12.93 -5.86 -18.13
N GLY A 201 -13.26 -4.90 -17.27
CA GLY A 201 -14.60 -4.33 -17.16
C GLY A 201 -15.70 -5.29 -16.67
N VAL A 202 -15.34 -6.47 -16.14
CA VAL A 202 -16.31 -7.42 -15.60
C VAL A 202 -16.94 -6.90 -14.32
N SER A 203 -18.24 -7.13 -14.12
CA SER A 203 -18.92 -6.85 -12.86
C SER A 203 -19.06 -8.13 -12.01
N PHE A 204 -18.39 -8.14 -10.87
CA PHE A 204 -18.49 -9.12 -9.79
C PHE A 204 -19.21 -8.53 -8.56
N ASP A 205 -20.06 -7.52 -8.75
CA ASP A 205 -20.70 -6.84 -7.62
C ASP A 205 -21.54 -7.84 -6.80
N ASP A 206 -21.39 -7.79 -5.48
CA ASP A 206 -22.01 -8.68 -4.50
C ASP A 206 -21.75 -10.20 -4.72
N ALA A 207 -20.80 -10.57 -5.58
CA ALA A 207 -20.46 -11.96 -5.85
C ALA A 207 -19.64 -12.60 -4.71
N ASP A 208 -19.70 -13.93 -4.60
CA ASP A 208 -18.91 -14.71 -3.65
C ASP A 208 -17.70 -15.32 -4.36
N LEU A 209 -16.52 -14.72 -4.19
CA LEU A 209 -15.23 -15.19 -4.72
C LEU A 209 -14.32 -15.77 -3.64
N GLU A 210 -14.88 -16.27 -2.52
CA GLU A 210 -14.06 -16.81 -1.43
C GLU A 210 -13.13 -17.93 -1.92
N GLY A 211 -11.84 -17.78 -1.67
CA GLY A 211 -10.80 -18.72 -2.11
C GLY A 211 -10.63 -18.87 -3.63
N ALA A 212 -11.23 -17.99 -4.44
CA ALA A 212 -11.01 -17.96 -5.87
C ALA A 212 -9.54 -17.67 -6.23
N ASP A 213 -9.10 -18.12 -7.40
CA ASP A 213 -7.76 -17.86 -7.91
C ASP A 213 -7.78 -16.94 -9.13
N LEU A 214 -7.42 -15.68 -8.93
CA LEU A 214 -7.27 -14.64 -9.94
C LEU A 214 -5.78 -14.31 -10.19
N SER A 215 -4.86 -15.23 -9.89
CA SER A 215 -3.43 -15.00 -10.07
C SER A 215 -3.10 -14.65 -11.52
N GLY A 216 -2.41 -13.53 -11.73
CA GLY A 216 -2.06 -13.02 -13.05
C GLY A 216 -3.23 -12.54 -13.94
N ALA A 217 -4.46 -12.53 -13.43
CA ALA A 217 -5.63 -12.12 -14.19
C ALA A 217 -5.59 -10.62 -14.54
N ASP A 218 -6.19 -10.26 -15.68
CA ASP A 218 -6.40 -8.87 -16.06
C ASP A 218 -7.79 -8.42 -15.60
N ILE A 219 -7.86 -7.81 -14.41
CA ILE A 219 -9.08 -7.28 -13.80
C ILE A 219 -9.15 -5.76 -13.90
N LYS A 220 -8.51 -5.17 -14.93
CA LYS A 220 -8.54 -3.72 -15.14
C LYS A 220 -9.98 -3.22 -15.32
N GLU A 221 -10.33 -2.15 -14.62
CA GLU A 221 -11.69 -1.56 -14.62
C GLU A 221 -12.82 -2.53 -14.18
N ALA A 222 -12.47 -3.71 -13.63
CA ALA A 222 -13.46 -4.63 -13.11
C ALA A 222 -14.08 -4.08 -11.81
N SER A 223 -15.33 -4.43 -11.55
CA SER A 223 -16.06 -4.03 -10.36
C SER A 223 -16.25 -5.21 -9.43
N PHE A 224 -15.90 -5.03 -8.16
CA PHE A 224 -16.03 -6.00 -7.06
C PHE A 224 -16.79 -5.36 -5.89
N VAL A 225 -17.72 -4.44 -6.17
CA VAL A 225 -18.38 -3.67 -5.11
C VAL A 225 -19.17 -4.62 -4.21
N GLY A 226 -18.88 -4.60 -2.91
CA GLY A 226 -19.54 -5.50 -1.95
C GLY A 226 -19.21 -6.99 -2.08
N ALA A 227 -18.29 -7.36 -2.99
CA ALA A 227 -17.94 -8.76 -3.24
C ALA A 227 -17.22 -9.39 -2.04
N LYS A 228 -17.41 -10.70 -1.85
CA LYS A 228 -16.66 -11.47 -0.85
C LYS A 228 -15.40 -12.04 -1.48
N LEU A 229 -14.24 -11.62 -0.98
CA LEU A 229 -12.92 -11.95 -1.53
C LEU A 229 -12.00 -12.53 -0.44
N LYS A 230 -12.59 -13.19 0.56
CA LYS A 230 -11.83 -13.75 1.68
C LYS A 230 -10.90 -14.84 1.17
N GLY A 231 -9.61 -14.70 1.45
CA GLY A 231 -8.59 -15.67 1.06
C GLY A 231 -8.40 -15.83 -0.45
N THR A 232 -8.92 -14.91 -1.26
CA THR A 232 -8.76 -14.92 -2.71
C THR A 232 -7.29 -14.72 -3.09
N GLN A 233 -6.82 -15.43 -4.12
CA GLN A 233 -5.47 -15.26 -4.67
C GLN A 233 -5.51 -14.21 -5.79
N LEU A 234 -4.74 -13.14 -5.62
CA LEU A 234 -4.62 -11.99 -6.54
C LEU A 234 -3.15 -11.73 -6.89
N LYS A 235 -2.27 -12.72 -6.71
CA LYS A 235 -0.84 -12.56 -6.93
C LYS A 235 -0.57 -12.11 -8.37
N GLY A 236 0.13 -10.99 -8.53
CA GLY A 236 0.47 -10.42 -9.84
C GLY A 236 -0.73 -10.02 -10.70
N ALA A 237 -1.93 -9.91 -10.12
CA ALA A 237 -3.12 -9.48 -10.86
C ALA A 237 -2.96 -8.03 -11.35
N LYS A 238 -3.50 -7.74 -12.54
CA LYS A 238 -3.55 -6.38 -13.09
C LYS A 238 -4.89 -5.76 -12.73
N ALA A 239 -4.92 -5.00 -11.65
CA ALA A 239 -6.11 -4.39 -11.05
C ALA A 239 -6.12 -2.86 -11.15
N ASN A 240 -5.48 -2.32 -12.20
CA ASN A 240 -5.52 -0.90 -12.50
C ASN A 240 -6.97 -0.43 -12.61
N ASP A 241 -7.29 0.68 -11.95
CA ASP A 241 -8.63 1.29 -11.99
C ASP A 241 -9.79 0.35 -11.59
N ALA A 242 -9.50 -0.80 -10.97
CA ALA A 242 -10.51 -1.74 -10.48
C ALA A 242 -11.23 -1.16 -9.25
N ASN A 243 -12.48 -1.58 -9.04
CA ASN A 243 -13.31 -1.08 -7.96
C ASN A 243 -13.59 -2.16 -6.91
N PHE A 244 -12.85 -2.14 -5.81
CA PHE A 244 -13.00 -2.97 -4.62
C PHE A 244 -13.81 -2.29 -3.50
N SER A 245 -14.57 -1.22 -3.79
CA SER A 245 -15.28 -0.48 -2.74
C SER A 245 -16.21 -1.39 -1.94
N LYS A 246 -16.09 -1.37 -0.61
CA LYS A 246 -16.82 -2.24 0.34
C LYS A 246 -16.59 -3.74 0.16
N ALA A 247 -15.61 -4.15 -0.64
CA ALA A 247 -15.30 -5.57 -0.81
C ALA A 247 -14.63 -6.15 0.45
N MET A 248 -14.82 -7.45 0.68
CA MET A 248 -14.29 -8.15 1.85
C MET A 248 -13.06 -8.98 1.46
N LEU A 249 -11.87 -8.34 1.44
CA LEU A 249 -10.58 -8.94 1.08
C LEU A 249 -9.79 -9.50 2.28
N ARG A 250 -10.47 -9.88 3.35
CA ARG A 250 -9.80 -10.40 4.56
C ARG A 250 -8.92 -11.60 4.22
N GLY A 251 -7.62 -11.49 4.53
CA GLY A 251 -6.64 -12.54 4.23
C GLY A 251 -6.39 -12.81 2.74
N ALA A 252 -6.81 -11.91 1.85
CA ALA A 252 -6.51 -12.04 0.43
C ALA A 252 -5.00 -11.98 0.16
N GLN A 253 -4.54 -12.70 -0.86
CA GLN A 253 -3.13 -12.79 -1.23
C GLN A 253 -2.87 -11.92 -2.47
N CYS A 254 -2.47 -10.68 -2.26
CA CYS A 254 -2.33 -9.66 -3.30
C CYS A 254 -0.88 -9.37 -3.68
N LEU A 255 0.06 -10.26 -3.34
CA LEU A 255 1.50 -10.09 -3.61
C LEU A 255 1.77 -9.61 -5.05
N ASP A 256 2.51 -8.51 -5.19
CA ASP A 256 2.90 -7.89 -6.46
C ASP A 256 1.72 -7.50 -7.38
N ALA A 257 0.50 -7.36 -6.85
CA ALA A 257 -0.65 -6.91 -7.62
C ALA A 257 -0.51 -5.43 -8.02
N ASN A 258 -0.91 -5.11 -9.25
CA ASN A 258 -0.95 -3.74 -9.72
C ASN A 258 -2.34 -3.14 -9.48
N MET A 259 -2.50 -2.33 -8.44
CA MET A 259 -3.74 -1.69 -8.01
C MET A 259 -3.72 -0.16 -8.24
N THR A 260 -2.88 0.35 -9.14
CA THR A 260 -2.76 1.80 -9.40
C THR A 260 -4.10 2.39 -9.81
N GLY A 261 -4.49 3.50 -9.20
CA GLY A 261 -5.77 4.18 -9.47
C GLY A 261 -7.02 3.44 -9.01
N SER A 262 -6.89 2.26 -8.39
CA SER A 262 -8.02 1.47 -7.92
C SER A 262 -8.85 2.21 -6.86
N ALA A 263 -10.14 1.88 -6.79
CA ALA A 263 -11.03 2.36 -5.73
C ALA A 263 -11.26 1.24 -4.71
N ALA A 264 -11.06 1.51 -3.42
CA ALA A 264 -11.30 0.56 -2.34
C ALA A 264 -11.91 1.23 -1.11
N HIS A 265 -12.84 2.15 -1.35
CA HIS A 265 -13.51 2.90 -0.28
C HIS A 265 -14.21 1.95 0.69
N GLY A 266 -13.82 1.98 1.96
CA GLY A 266 -14.38 1.11 3.00
C GLY A 266 -14.18 -0.39 2.76
N ALA A 267 -13.20 -0.79 1.95
CA ALA A 267 -12.86 -2.19 1.73
C ALA A 267 -12.16 -2.78 2.97
N ASP A 268 -12.38 -4.07 3.23
CA ASP A 268 -11.73 -4.78 4.33
C ASP A 268 -10.54 -5.60 3.81
N PHE A 269 -9.32 -5.09 3.99
CA PHE A 269 -8.06 -5.77 3.73
C PHE A 269 -7.42 -6.35 5.00
N SER A 270 -8.19 -6.54 6.08
CA SER A 270 -7.60 -7.03 7.32
C SER A 270 -6.87 -8.36 7.13
N GLY A 271 -5.62 -8.44 7.61
CA GLY A 271 -4.78 -9.62 7.44
C GLY A 271 -4.40 -9.97 6.00
N ALA A 272 -4.66 -9.10 5.02
CA ALA A 272 -4.27 -9.35 3.63
C ALA A 272 -2.75 -9.27 3.43
N LEU A 273 -2.24 -10.02 2.46
CA LEU A 273 -0.84 -9.96 2.03
C LEU A 273 -0.73 -8.97 0.87
N LEU A 274 -0.31 -7.75 1.17
CA LEU A 274 -0.23 -6.62 0.24
C LEU A 274 1.23 -6.24 -0.05
N GLU A 275 2.13 -7.20 0.07
CA GLU A 275 3.56 -7.00 -0.19
C GLU A 275 3.80 -6.66 -1.67
N GLY A 276 4.62 -5.64 -1.92
CA GLY A 276 5.03 -5.25 -3.27
C GLY A 276 3.90 -4.70 -4.16
N ILE A 277 2.71 -4.41 -3.62
CA ILE A 277 1.62 -3.89 -4.44
C ILE A 277 1.96 -2.50 -5.00
N LEU A 278 1.42 -2.22 -6.20
CA LEU A 278 1.45 -0.87 -6.78
C LEU A 278 0.09 -0.22 -6.59
N ALA A 279 -0.05 0.70 -5.64
CA ALA A 279 -1.30 1.40 -5.33
C ALA A 279 -1.16 2.94 -5.44
N ALA A 280 -0.21 3.41 -6.25
CA ALA A 280 -0.05 4.83 -6.54
C ALA A 280 -1.37 5.46 -7.02
N GLY A 281 -1.73 6.61 -6.45
CA GLY A 281 -2.97 7.34 -6.73
C GLY A 281 -4.27 6.59 -6.45
N ALA A 282 -4.24 5.46 -5.74
CA ALA A 282 -5.43 4.70 -5.40
C ALA A 282 -6.33 5.43 -4.39
N LYS A 283 -7.63 5.14 -4.42
CA LYS A 283 -8.67 5.78 -3.56
C LYS A 283 -9.18 4.79 -2.52
N TRP A 284 -8.49 4.72 -1.40
CA TRP A 284 -8.66 3.70 -0.34
C TRP A 284 -9.15 4.32 0.96
N SER A 285 -9.90 5.43 0.89
CA SER A 285 -10.43 6.09 2.08
C SER A 285 -11.36 5.17 2.88
N GLY A 286 -11.16 5.15 4.20
CA GLY A 286 -11.87 4.27 5.13
C GLY A 286 -11.53 2.78 5.01
N ALA A 287 -10.54 2.39 4.20
CA ALA A 287 -10.15 0.98 4.10
C ALA A 287 -9.59 0.45 5.42
N ASN A 288 -9.89 -0.81 5.73
CA ASN A 288 -9.33 -1.49 6.90
C ASN A 288 -8.10 -2.30 6.50
N LEU A 289 -6.91 -1.85 6.88
CA LEU A 289 -5.63 -2.50 6.62
C LEU A 289 -5.05 -3.18 7.88
N SER A 290 -5.82 -3.26 8.96
CA SER A 290 -5.33 -3.82 10.23
C SER A 290 -4.79 -5.24 10.08
N GLY A 291 -3.57 -5.47 10.55
CA GLY A 291 -2.88 -6.75 10.46
C GLY A 291 -2.44 -7.18 9.05
N ALA A 292 -2.61 -6.34 8.03
CA ALA A 292 -2.08 -6.61 6.69
C ALA A 292 -0.54 -6.49 6.65
N THR A 293 0.11 -7.16 5.69
CA THR A 293 1.54 -6.95 5.42
C THR A 293 1.71 -5.97 4.26
N LEU A 294 2.53 -4.93 4.45
CA LEU A 294 2.72 -3.81 3.50
C LEU A 294 4.19 -3.63 3.08
N ASP A 295 5.02 -4.66 3.25
CA ASP A 295 6.43 -4.60 2.86
C ASP A 295 6.56 -4.24 1.37
N ARG A 296 7.32 -3.18 1.09
CA ARG A 296 7.51 -2.62 -0.26
C ARG A 296 6.22 -2.20 -0.99
N ALA A 297 5.11 -2.03 -0.28
CA ALA A 297 3.88 -1.51 -0.89
C ALA A 297 4.07 -0.04 -1.31
N ASP A 298 3.56 0.32 -2.48
CA ASP A 298 3.62 1.67 -3.02
C ASP A 298 2.25 2.36 -2.97
N PHE A 299 2.11 3.35 -2.10
CA PHE A 299 0.93 4.21 -1.96
C PHE A 299 1.23 5.66 -2.33
N GLU A 300 2.20 5.93 -3.22
CA GLU A 300 2.52 7.29 -3.64
C GLU A 300 1.25 8.05 -4.10
N GLY A 301 0.97 9.18 -3.46
CA GLY A 301 -0.19 10.02 -3.76
C GLY A 301 -1.56 9.36 -3.54
N ALA A 302 -1.64 8.21 -2.88
CA ALA A 302 -2.91 7.53 -2.60
C ALA A 302 -3.76 8.30 -1.57
N ASP A 303 -5.07 8.16 -1.67
CA ASP A 303 -6.01 8.61 -0.64
C ASP A 303 -6.28 7.46 0.34
N LEU A 304 -5.71 7.57 1.54
CA LEU A 304 -5.87 6.66 2.68
C LEU A 304 -6.63 7.37 3.83
N SER A 305 -7.42 8.41 3.52
CA SER A 305 -8.14 9.18 4.54
C SER A 305 -9.03 8.26 5.40
N GLY A 306 -8.89 8.31 6.71
CA GLY A 306 -9.66 7.47 7.64
C GLY A 306 -9.35 5.98 7.58
N ALA A 307 -8.30 5.55 6.88
CA ALA A 307 -7.91 4.14 6.84
C ALA A 307 -7.43 3.65 8.21
N SER A 308 -7.71 2.38 8.52
CA SER A 308 -7.22 1.74 9.75
C SER A 308 -5.92 1.00 9.46
N MET A 309 -4.82 1.49 10.03
CA MET A 309 -3.44 1.03 9.81
C MET A 309 -2.71 0.78 11.15
N SER A 310 -3.45 0.44 12.21
CA SER A 310 -2.90 0.29 13.55
C SER A 310 -1.95 -0.90 13.66
N GLY A 311 -0.82 -0.71 14.35
CA GLY A 311 0.18 -1.75 14.62
C GLY A 311 0.94 -2.25 13.40
N LEU A 312 0.82 -1.58 12.25
CA LEU A 312 1.51 -2.01 11.02
C LEU A 312 2.99 -1.62 11.04
N ASP A 313 3.81 -2.47 10.44
CA ASP A 313 5.16 -2.09 10.03
C ASP A 313 5.10 -1.45 8.64
N LEU A 314 5.46 -0.18 8.58
CA LEU A 314 5.44 0.67 7.39
C LEU A 314 6.84 1.05 6.92
N THR A 315 7.91 0.53 7.54
CA THR A 315 9.32 0.95 7.32
C THR A 315 9.80 0.88 5.86
N HIS A 316 9.15 0.06 5.03
CA HIS A 316 9.47 -0.11 3.61
C HIS A 316 8.33 0.29 2.67
N THR A 317 7.28 0.91 3.21
CA THR A 317 6.14 1.39 2.42
C THR A 317 6.43 2.78 1.85
N VAL A 318 6.03 3.03 0.61
CA VAL A 318 6.12 4.36 -0.01
C VAL A 318 4.81 5.11 0.26
N LEU A 319 4.89 6.23 0.99
CA LEU A 319 3.73 7.05 1.34
C LEU A 319 3.86 8.51 0.88
N SER A 320 4.91 8.86 0.12
CA SER A 320 5.13 10.23 -0.36
C SER A 320 3.87 10.82 -1.02
N GLY A 321 3.47 12.02 -0.60
CA GLY A 321 2.29 12.72 -1.10
C GLY A 321 0.93 12.06 -0.80
N ALA A 322 0.89 10.95 -0.06
CA ALA A 322 -0.37 10.29 0.30
C ALA A 322 -1.21 11.16 1.26
N THR A 323 -2.54 11.02 1.16
CA THR A 323 -3.48 11.64 2.10
C THR A 323 -3.84 10.64 3.19
N LEU A 324 -3.41 10.90 4.42
CA LEU A 324 -3.65 10.10 5.63
C LEU A 324 -4.54 10.87 6.62
N LEU A 325 -5.36 11.80 6.12
CA LEU A 325 -6.28 12.62 6.92
C LEU A 325 -7.16 11.71 7.80
N LYS A 326 -7.11 11.88 9.12
CA LYS A 326 -7.86 11.05 10.10
C LYS A 326 -7.55 9.55 10.05
N ALA A 327 -6.46 9.13 9.41
CA ALA A 327 -6.05 7.72 9.41
C ALA A 327 -5.66 7.28 10.83
N VAL A 328 -5.83 5.99 11.12
CA VAL A 328 -5.50 5.39 12.43
C VAL A 328 -4.20 4.60 12.32
N LEU A 329 -3.10 5.24 12.72
CA LEU A 329 -1.72 4.73 12.70
C LEU A 329 -1.22 4.39 14.12
N LYS A 330 -2.13 4.18 15.06
CA LYS A 330 -1.80 3.85 16.45
C LYS A 330 -0.83 2.66 16.54
N ASP A 331 0.21 2.80 17.36
CA ASP A 331 1.23 1.76 17.64
C ASP A 331 1.95 1.24 16.37
N SER A 332 1.88 1.97 15.24
CA SER A 332 2.56 1.58 14.00
C SER A 332 4.03 1.99 13.98
N ASN A 333 4.82 1.29 13.16
CA ASN A 333 6.23 1.59 12.93
C ASN A 333 6.41 2.30 11.58
N LEU A 334 6.67 3.60 11.62
CA LEU A 334 6.99 4.46 10.48
C LEU A 334 8.48 4.86 10.44
N SER A 335 9.36 4.09 11.08
CA SER A 335 10.78 4.45 11.16
C SER A 335 11.41 4.55 9.76
N GLY A 336 12.10 5.66 9.49
CA GLY A 336 12.79 5.92 8.22
C GLY A 336 11.87 6.09 7.00
N VAL A 337 10.55 6.13 7.19
CA VAL A 337 9.60 6.26 6.08
C VAL A 337 9.68 7.65 5.47
N ARG A 338 9.59 7.72 4.14
CA ARG A 338 9.42 8.99 3.42
C ARG A 338 7.95 9.38 3.45
N LEU A 339 7.66 10.40 4.24
CA LEU A 339 6.35 11.02 4.42
C LEU A 339 6.32 12.43 3.81
N THR A 340 7.24 12.73 2.88
CA THR A 340 7.34 14.04 2.23
C THR A 340 6.00 14.42 1.58
N GLY A 341 5.49 15.60 1.92
CA GLY A 341 4.23 16.13 1.40
C GLY A 341 2.96 15.38 1.83
N THR A 342 3.04 14.46 2.80
CA THR A 342 1.87 13.73 3.29
C THR A 342 0.91 14.61 4.07
N ASP A 343 -0.38 14.30 3.97
CA ASP A 343 -1.42 14.95 4.78
C ASP A 343 -1.81 14.04 5.95
N LEU A 344 -1.23 14.28 7.12
CA LEU A 344 -1.48 13.56 8.38
C LEU A 344 -2.37 14.35 9.33
N ARG A 345 -3.13 15.35 8.84
CA ARG A 345 -4.01 16.15 9.70
C ARG A 345 -5.01 15.26 10.42
N GLU A 346 -5.25 15.53 11.69
CA GLU A 346 -6.17 14.76 12.53
C GLU A 346 -5.89 13.23 12.58
N ALA A 347 -4.73 12.76 12.11
CA ALA A 347 -4.37 11.35 12.17
C ALA A 347 -4.06 10.91 13.61
N ASP A 348 -4.40 9.67 13.93
CA ASP A 348 -4.10 9.05 15.23
C ASP A 348 -2.79 8.28 15.13
N LEU A 349 -1.72 8.86 15.69
CA LEU A 349 -0.35 8.34 15.74
C LEU A 349 0.05 7.98 17.17
N ARG A 350 -0.91 7.73 18.07
CA ARG A 350 -0.61 7.41 19.48
C ARG A 350 0.31 6.21 19.58
N GLY A 351 1.40 6.34 20.33
CA GLY A 351 2.40 5.28 20.50
C GLY A 351 3.17 4.89 19.24
N ALA A 352 2.96 5.57 18.11
CA ALA A 352 3.66 5.25 16.87
C ALA A 352 5.16 5.60 16.96
N THR A 353 5.98 4.88 16.21
CA THR A 353 7.42 5.16 16.08
C THR A 353 7.69 5.80 14.73
N LEU A 354 8.17 7.04 14.73
CA LEU A 354 8.49 7.82 13.53
C LEU A 354 10.01 8.07 13.41
N ASP A 355 10.83 7.27 14.08
CA ASP A 355 12.27 7.52 14.18
C ASP A 355 12.94 7.63 12.80
N GLY A 356 13.60 8.76 12.54
CA GLY A 356 14.26 9.07 11.28
C GLY A 356 13.32 9.28 10.10
N ALA A 357 12.00 9.36 10.31
CA ALA A 357 11.04 9.64 9.24
C ALA A 357 11.25 11.05 8.66
N ASP A 358 11.10 11.15 7.35
CA ASP A 358 11.17 12.42 6.62
C ASP A 358 9.76 12.94 6.34
N ILE A 359 9.32 13.95 7.10
CA ILE A 359 7.98 14.54 7.00
C ILE A 359 8.06 15.95 6.36
N GLN A 360 9.10 16.23 5.57
CA GLN A 360 9.24 17.56 4.93
C GLN A 360 8.00 17.94 4.10
N GLY A 361 7.48 19.15 4.33
CA GLY A 361 6.28 19.65 3.67
C GLY A 361 4.98 18.91 4.06
N GLY A 362 5.04 17.98 5.01
CA GLY A 362 3.87 17.29 5.54
C GLY A 362 2.98 18.20 6.39
N LYS A 363 1.74 17.77 6.60
CA LYS A 363 0.76 18.47 7.44
C LYS A 363 0.36 17.58 8.60
N LEU A 364 0.61 18.04 9.82
CA LEU A 364 0.32 17.34 11.08
C LEU A 364 -0.66 18.12 11.98
N SER A 365 -1.31 19.17 11.47
CA SER A 365 -2.21 19.97 12.29
C SER A 365 -3.30 19.10 12.91
N LYS A 366 -3.49 19.21 14.24
CA LYS A 366 -4.44 18.42 15.04
C LYS A 366 -4.19 16.91 15.05
N ALA A 367 -3.04 16.44 14.58
CA ALA A 367 -2.67 15.03 14.72
C ALA A 367 -2.48 14.66 16.19
N VAL A 368 -2.75 13.41 16.54
CA VAL A 368 -2.60 12.88 17.90
C VAL A 368 -1.36 12.01 17.96
N LEU A 369 -0.27 12.55 18.49
CA LEU A 369 1.04 11.90 18.68
C LEU A 369 1.32 11.58 20.16
N GLU A 370 0.28 11.36 20.96
CA GLU A 370 0.44 11.02 22.38
C GLU A 370 1.41 9.83 22.53
N ARG A 371 2.48 10.01 23.32
CA ARG A 371 3.50 8.98 23.57
C ARG A 371 4.22 8.45 22.33
N ALA A 372 4.17 9.17 21.20
CA ALA A 372 4.90 8.79 19.99
C ALA A 372 6.42 9.00 20.15
N GLN A 373 7.20 8.27 19.36
CA GLN A 373 8.66 8.42 19.27
C GLN A 373 9.02 9.14 17.97
N LEU A 374 9.77 10.23 18.08
CA LEU A 374 10.14 11.09 16.94
C LEU A 374 11.66 11.32 16.89
N ASN A 375 12.47 10.30 17.17
CA ASN A 375 13.92 10.47 17.24
C ASN A 375 14.51 10.75 15.84
N GLY A 376 15.27 11.81 15.67
CA GLY A 376 15.92 12.15 14.40
C GLY A 376 14.97 12.61 13.30
N VAL A 377 13.72 12.97 13.64
CA VAL A 377 12.74 13.44 12.65
C VAL A 377 13.09 14.85 12.16
N THR A 378 12.86 15.08 10.87
CA THR A 378 12.97 16.43 10.27
C THR A 378 11.58 17.06 10.14
N LEU A 379 11.34 18.11 10.91
CA LEU A 379 10.11 18.91 11.00
C LEU A 379 10.27 20.33 10.43
N ASN A 380 11.33 20.61 9.67
CA ASN A 380 11.60 21.96 9.15
C ASN A 380 10.42 22.48 8.33
N SER A 381 9.90 23.66 8.72
CA SER A 381 8.72 24.28 8.08
C SER A 381 7.45 23.41 8.06
N VAL A 382 7.38 22.36 8.87
CA VAL A 382 6.20 21.51 9.01
C VAL A 382 5.14 22.22 9.85
N ASN A 383 3.86 22.06 9.48
CA ASN A 383 2.74 22.52 10.29
C ASN A 383 2.23 21.37 11.17
N PHE A 384 2.40 21.49 12.48
CA PHE A 384 1.81 20.65 13.52
C PHE A 384 0.96 21.47 14.49
N ASP A 385 0.28 22.51 14.00
CA ASP A 385 -0.60 23.37 14.81
C ASP A 385 -1.68 22.55 15.51
N ALA A 386 -1.87 22.81 16.81
CA ALA A 386 -2.81 22.10 17.69
C ALA A 386 -2.63 20.57 17.72
N ALA A 387 -1.46 20.06 17.34
CA ALA A 387 -1.13 18.64 17.51
C ALA A 387 -0.98 18.29 19.00
N ASP A 388 -1.42 17.08 19.35
CA ASP A 388 -1.28 16.52 20.70
C ASP A 388 0.00 15.68 20.76
N LEU A 389 1.05 16.19 21.40
CA LEU A 389 2.33 15.53 21.62
C LEU A 389 2.53 15.15 23.10
N ARG A 390 1.44 14.96 23.86
CA ARG A 390 1.55 14.69 25.29
C ARG A 390 2.36 13.41 25.54
N GLY A 391 3.36 13.51 26.40
CA GLY A 391 4.26 12.40 26.72
C GLY A 391 5.09 11.87 25.55
N ALA A 392 5.14 12.57 24.41
CA ALA A 392 5.95 12.17 23.27
C ALA A 392 7.45 12.29 23.57
N HIS A 393 8.26 11.50 22.87
CA HIS A 393 9.71 11.54 22.95
C HIS A 393 10.29 12.11 21.66
N LEU A 394 11.00 13.22 21.78
CA LEU A 394 11.67 13.90 20.68
C LEU A 394 13.16 14.00 21.02
N SER A 395 13.99 13.28 20.27
CA SER A 395 15.45 13.43 20.38
C SER A 395 16.06 13.77 19.03
N ASN A 396 17.05 14.68 18.99
CA ASN A 396 17.74 15.05 17.75
C ASN A 396 16.80 15.54 16.63
N VAL A 397 15.76 16.30 16.99
CA VAL A 397 14.74 16.76 16.04
C VAL A 397 15.13 18.11 15.45
N GLN A 398 15.08 18.21 14.12
CA GLN A 398 15.23 19.47 13.40
C GLN A 398 13.85 20.08 13.19
N GLY A 399 13.56 21.24 13.76
CA GLY A 399 12.24 21.88 13.71
C GLY A 399 12.31 23.37 13.41
N GLN A 400 13.34 23.81 12.68
CA GLN A 400 13.54 25.24 12.41
C GLN A 400 12.38 25.79 11.58
N SER A 401 11.90 26.98 11.95
CA SER A 401 10.77 27.66 11.30
C SER A 401 9.47 26.84 11.23
N ALA A 402 9.33 25.80 12.05
CA ALA A 402 8.11 24.99 12.07
C ALA A 402 6.93 25.76 12.72
N SER A 403 5.70 25.37 12.40
CA SER A 403 4.48 25.93 13.00
C SER A 403 3.87 24.90 13.93
N GLY A 404 3.82 25.22 15.21
CA GLY A 404 3.23 24.41 16.28
C GLY A 404 2.35 25.25 17.19
N GLN A 405 1.54 26.15 16.61
CA GLN A 405 0.68 27.02 17.40
C GLN A 405 -0.35 26.18 18.15
N GLY A 406 -0.44 26.35 19.47
CA GLY A 406 -1.36 25.59 20.32
C GLY A 406 -1.02 24.09 20.45
N ALA A 407 0.17 23.66 20.03
CA ALA A 407 0.59 22.27 20.18
C ALA A 407 0.77 21.92 21.67
N ASP A 408 0.44 20.68 22.04
CA ASP A 408 0.48 20.21 23.43
C ASP A 408 1.65 19.23 23.64
N PHE A 409 2.74 19.72 24.23
CA PHE A 409 3.90 18.95 24.68
C PHE A 409 3.86 18.60 26.18
N THR A 410 2.68 18.61 26.82
CA THR A 410 2.57 18.32 28.25
C THR A 410 3.19 16.96 28.58
N GLN A 411 4.07 16.91 29.59
CA GLN A 411 4.86 15.73 30.00
C GLN A 411 5.77 15.13 28.91
N ALA A 412 6.02 15.84 27.79
CA ALA A 412 6.91 15.37 26.75
C ALA A 412 8.38 15.41 27.18
N GLN A 413 9.20 14.57 26.53
CA GLN A 413 10.65 14.55 26.70
C GLN A 413 11.30 15.05 25.41
N LEU A 414 12.01 16.17 25.50
CA LEU A 414 12.69 16.80 24.37
C LEU A 414 14.19 16.86 24.69
N SER A 415 15.02 16.27 23.84
CA SER A 415 16.49 16.33 23.94
C SER A 415 17.11 16.71 22.60
N ASP A 416 17.97 17.72 22.56
CA ASP A 416 18.67 18.14 21.34
C ASP A 416 17.69 18.47 20.20
N VAL A 417 16.67 19.27 20.52
CA VAL A 417 15.62 19.72 19.57
C VAL A 417 15.89 21.16 19.14
N ASP A 418 15.87 21.42 17.84
CA ASP A 418 16.02 22.77 17.30
C ASP A 418 14.68 23.37 16.88
N PHE A 419 14.13 24.26 17.70
CA PHE A 419 12.94 25.07 17.42
C PHE A 419 13.28 26.53 17.11
N SER A 420 14.50 26.82 16.64
CA SER A 420 14.83 28.18 16.25
C SER A 420 13.87 28.74 15.19
N HIS A 421 13.45 29.99 15.38
CA HIS A 421 12.46 30.68 14.56
C HIS A 421 11.08 30.00 14.46
N ALA A 422 10.79 28.98 15.27
CA ALA A 422 9.51 28.27 15.23
C ALA A 422 8.36 29.14 15.77
N ALA A 423 7.15 28.92 15.26
CA ALA A 423 5.93 29.53 15.76
C ALA A 423 5.24 28.58 16.76
N LEU A 424 5.39 28.86 18.05
CA LEU A 424 4.92 28.05 19.18
C LEU A 424 4.00 28.87 20.12
N THR A 425 3.31 29.87 19.58
CA THR A 425 2.32 30.67 20.32
C THR A 425 1.25 29.74 20.90
N ASP A 426 0.81 30.01 22.13
CA ASP A 426 -0.20 29.22 22.85
C ASP A 426 0.16 27.72 23.06
N ALA A 427 1.40 27.29 22.78
CA ALA A 427 1.82 25.90 22.99
C ALA A 427 1.95 25.56 24.50
N SER A 428 1.63 24.33 24.87
CA SER A 428 1.82 23.83 26.25
C SER A 428 3.07 22.96 26.33
N PHE A 429 3.94 23.22 27.28
CA PHE A 429 5.10 22.40 27.66
C PHE A 429 4.99 21.97 29.13
N ASP A 430 3.79 21.96 29.69
CA ASP A 430 3.58 21.75 31.12
C ASP A 430 4.13 20.41 31.59
N GLY A 431 5.02 20.45 32.58
CA GLY A 431 5.69 19.27 33.12
C GLY A 431 6.62 18.55 32.13
N ALA A 432 6.92 19.16 30.97
CA ALA A 432 7.87 18.62 30.03
C ALA A 432 9.31 18.69 30.58
N ARG A 433 10.18 17.82 30.07
CA ARG A 433 11.62 17.89 30.26
C ARG A 433 12.27 18.35 28.96
N LEU A 434 12.92 19.51 29.01
CA LEU A 434 13.60 20.14 27.88
C LEU A 434 15.10 20.12 28.15
N GLU A 435 15.84 19.37 27.34
CA GLU A 435 17.29 19.22 27.45
C GLU A 435 17.95 19.64 26.13
N SER A 436 18.88 20.60 26.17
CA SER A 436 19.55 21.13 24.98
C SER A 436 18.59 21.63 23.88
N VAL A 437 17.40 22.12 24.27
CA VAL A 437 16.41 22.63 23.28
C VAL A 437 16.76 24.07 22.88
N ASN A 438 16.85 24.32 21.58
CA ASN A 438 17.10 25.63 21.02
C ASN A 438 15.78 26.33 20.66
N PHE A 439 15.43 27.40 21.38
CA PHE A 439 14.28 28.25 21.10
C PHE A 439 14.69 29.60 20.50
N LYS A 440 15.93 29.78 20.06
CA LYS A 440 16.41 31.08 19.58
C LYS A 440 15.46 31.69 18.54
N GLU A 441 15.05 32.94 18.76
CA GLU A 441 14.10 33.69 17.90
C GLU A 441 12.72 33.00 17.70
N ALA A 442 12.38 32.00 18.51
CA ALA A 442 11.08 31.35 18.45
C ALA A 442 9.97 32.26 19.00
N LYS A 443 8.79 32.17 18.40
CA LYS A 443 7.58 32.87 18.88
C LYS A 443 6.86 31.98 19.87
N VAL A 444 7.01 32.25 21.16
CA VAL A 444 6.39 31.47 22.26
C VAL A 444 5.33 32.26 23.03
N GLY A 445 4.70 33.24 22.38
CA GLY A 445 3.72 34.12 23.03
C GLY A 445 2.59 33.31 23.66
N LYS A 446 2.29 33.55 24.94
CA LYS A 446 1.29 32.82 25.73
C LYS A 446 1.53 31.31 25.90
N ALA A 447 2.72 30.82 25.54
CA ALA A 447 3.06 29.43 25.81
C ALA A 447 3.10 29.15 27.32
N SER A 448 2.73 27.93 27.70
CA SER A 448 2.75 27.46 29.08
C SER A 448 3.96 26.56 29.32
N PHE A 449 4.75 26.86 30.35
CA PHE A 449 5.92 26.09 30.79
C PHE A 449 5.80 25.77 32.30
N ARG A 450 4.59 25.45 32.78
CA ARG A 450 4.39 25.17 34.22
C ARG A 450 5.04 23.86 34.59
N ASN A 451 5.77 23.84 35.70
CA ASN A 451 6.50 22.67 36.18
C ASN A 451 7.48 22.08 35.13
N THR A 452 7.88 22.86 34.13
CA THR A 452 8.80 22.43 33.08
C THR A 452 10.25 22.51 33.59
N LEU A 453 11.05 21.51 33.24
CA LEU A 453 12.48 21.52 33.51
C LEU A 453 13.25 21.93 32.25
N PHE A 454 14.02 23.00 32.34
CA PHE A 454 14.95 23.46 31.31
C PHE A 454 16.39 23.10 31.71
N VAL A 455 17.09 22.34 30.85
CA VAL A 455 18.49 21.97 31.03
C VAL A 455 19.25 22.35 29.76
N ARG A 456 20.23 23.25 29.84
CA ARG A 456 21.06 23.67 28.70
C ARG A 456 20.28 24.21 27.49
N CYS A 457 19.10 24.78 27.71
CA CYS A 457 18.28 25.38 26.66
C CYS A 457 18.84 26.74 26.20
N ASP A 458 18.57 27.10 24.96
CA ASP A 458 18.87 28.43 24.40
C ASP A 458 17.57 29.22 24.22
N LEU A 459 17.45 30.33 24.94
CA LEU A 459 16.30 31.25 24.92
C LEU A 459 16.66 32.63 24.34
N SER A 460 17.76 32.73 23.60
CA SER A 460 18.25 34.01 23.04
C SER A 460 17.26 34.64 22.04
N ASP A 461 17.07 35.96 22.12
CA ASP A 461 16.10 36.72 21.30
C ASP A 461 14.67 36.15 21.31
N VAL A 462 14.22 35.65 22.48
CA VAL A 462 12.85 35.15 22.67
C VAL A 462 12.02 36.14 23.49
N ASP A 463 10.79 36.40 23.03
CA ASP A 463 9.79 37.14 23.81
C ASP A 463 9.00 36.21 24.72
N LEU A 464 9.35 36.21 26.01
CA LEU A 464 8.71 35.40 27.04
C LEU A 464 7.67 36.20 27.83
N THR A 465 7.42 37.49 27.54
CA THR A 465 6.61 38.40 28.39
C THR A 465 5.22 37.90 28.77
N HIS A 466 4.60 37.07 27.93
CA HIS A 466 3.28 36.49 28.15
C HIS A 466 3.29 34.98 28.43
N ALA A 467 4.46 34.37 28.55
CA ALA A 467 4.60 32.94 28.85
C ALA A 467 4.43 32.66 30.36
N GLN A 468 3.98 31.44 30.69
CA GLN A 468 3.70 31.01 32.06
C GLN A 468 4.81 30.08 32.56
N PHE A 469 5.36 30.32 33.75
CA PHE A 469 6.51 29.57 34.29
C PHE A 469 6.29 29.05 35.72
N ASP A 470 5.02 28.91 36.15
CA ASP A 470 4.70 28.48 37.52
C ASP A 470 5.36 27.13 37.83
N GLY A 471 6.30 27.10 38.78
CA GLY A 471 7.03 25.87 39.15
C GLY A 471 8.12 25.44 38.15
N ALA A 472 8.42 26.22 37.12
CA ALA A 472 9.49 25.94 36.17
C ALA A 472 10.88 25.95 36.86
N ARG A 473 11.79 25.12 36.36
CA ARG A 473 13.17 25.02 36.84
C ARG A 473 14.14 25.25 35.68
N PHE A 474 15.21 25.99 35.95
CA PHE A 474 16.22 26.35 34.95
C PHE A 474 17.61 25.89 35.41
N GLU A 475 18.28 25.13 34.56
CA GLU A 475 19.64 24.61 34.76
C GLU A 475 20.47 24.92 33.51
N GLU A 476 21.54 25.70 33.65
CA GLU A 476 22.50 26.02 32.57
C GLU A 476 21.87 26.65 31.30
N VAL A 477 20.85 27.50 31.46
CA VAL A 477 20.14 28.12 30.33
C VAL A 477 20.91 29.33 29.78
N ARG A 478 20.86 29.51 28.45
CA ARG A 478 21.44 30.67 27.74
C ARG A 478 20.36 31.64 27.32
N TYR A 479 20.65 32.93 27.43
CA TYR A 479 19.81 34.02 26.92
C TYR A 479 20.67 35.27 26.69
N ASP A 480 20.13 36.28 26.02
CA ASP A 480 20.82 37.52 25.66
C ASP A 480 20.04 38.79 26.04
N LEU A 481 20.56 39.97 25.68
CA LEU A 481 19.95 41.26 25.97
C LEU A 481 18.63 41.51 25.22
N LEU A 482 18.33 40.73 24.17
CA LEU A 482 17.10 40.82 23.40
C LEU A 482 15.97 39.97 24.01
N THR A 483 16.34 38.99 24.83
CA THR A 483 15.41 38.12 25.53
C THR A 483 14.57 38.91 26.53
N ARG A 484 13.23 38.83 26.41
CA ARG A 484 12.30 39.55 27.28
C ARG A 484 11.61 38.61 28.27
N TRP A 485 11.78 38.84 29.56
CA TRP A 485 11.17 38.01 30.62
C TRP A 485 9.81 38.58 31.09
N PRO A 486 8.90 37.74 31.62
CA PRO A 486 7.67 38.21 32.26
C PRO A 486 7.92 39.17 33.43
N ASP A 487 7.00 40.11 33.62
CA ASP A 487 7.00 41.00 34.78
C ASP A 487 6.99 40.19 36.09
N GLY A 488 7.90 40.52 37.00
CA GLY A 488 8.00 39.86 38.31
C GLY A 488 8.81 38.56 38.33
N ILE A 489 9.26 38.03 37.19
CA ILE A 489 10.20 36.90 37.14
C ILE A 489 11.63 37.44 37.06
N GLN A 490 12.48 37.02 37.99
CA GLN A 490 13.92 37.26 37.90
C GLN A 490 14.52 36.27 36.89
N PRO A 491 15.27 36.73 35.88
CA PRO A 491 15.98 35.84 34.97
C PRO A 491 16.89 34.87 35.75
N PRO A 492 16.95 33.58 35.37
CA PRO A 492 17.88 32.62 35.96
C PRO A 492 19.33 33.02 35.66
N LYS A 493 20.31 32.42 36.35
CA LYS A 493 21.73 32.66 36.04
C LYS A 493 22.05 32.25 34.59
N ASN A 494 22.71 33.13 33.84
CA ASN A 494 23.04 32.88 32.45
C ASN A 494 24.27 31.99 32.31
N ALA A 495 24.15 30.85 31.61
CA ALA A 495 25.29 29.98 31.33
C ALA A 495 26.36 30.67 30.46
N ALA A 496 26.01 31.70 29.68
CA ALA A 496 26.99 32.48 28.91
C ALA A 496 27.95 33.30 29.80
N GLU A 497 27.59 33.58 31.06
CA GLU A 497 28.44 34.30 32.01
C GLU A 497 29.50 33.40 32.69
N GLU A 498 29.39 32.08 32.59
CA GLU A 498 30.36 31.10 33.16
C GLU A 498 31.45 30.66 32.18
N ALA A 499 31.43 31.08 30.91
CA ALA A 499 32.55 30.82 30.01
C ALA A 499 33.80 31.56 30.52
N PRO A 500 34.91 30.87 30.87
CA PRO A 500 36.09 31.55 31.39
C PRO A 500 36.59 32.55 30.36
N ALA A 501 36.79 33.79 30.79
CA ALA A 501 37.38 34.85 30.00
C ALA A 501 38.71 34.37 29.40
N HIS A 502 38.70 33.98 28.13
CA HIS A 502 39.93 33.90 27.35
C HIS A 502 40.49 35.32 27.21
N PRO A 503 41.82 35.51 27.37
CA PRO A 503 42.40 36.84 27.36
C PRO A 503 42.17 37.51 26.00
N GLU A 504 41.64 38.74 26.06
CA GLU A 504 41.37 39.62 24.94
C GLU A 504 42.58 39.76 23.99
N LEU A 505 42.35 39.55 22.69
CA LEU A 505 43.18 40.14 21.64
C LEU A 505 42.52 41.47 21.21
N PRO A 506 43.28 42.56 21.02
CA PRO A 506 42.74 43.90 20.98
C PRO A 506 41.99 44.21 19.68
N SER A 507 40.94 45.01 19.86
CA SER A 507 39.98 45.52 18.90
C SER A 507 40.58 46.52 17.90
N GLN A 508 40.19 46.41 16.62
CA GLN A 508 40.27 47.51 15.66
C GLN A 508 38.86 47.97 15.27
N ARG A 509 38.59 49.23 15.59
CA ARG A 509 37.39 50.01 15.23
C ARG A 509 37.35 50.25 13.72
N TYR A 510 36.15 50.20 13.13
CA TYR A 510 35.78 51.06 12.00
C TYR A 510 34.28 51.41 12.09
N ASN A 511 33.99 52.65 12.49
CA ASN A 511 32.77 53.42 12.18
C ASN A 511 33.09 54.21 10.88
N GLU A 512 32.19 54.72 10.03
CA GLU A 512 30.75 54.96 10.04
C GLU A 512 30.34 55.32 8.58
N GLN A 513 29.08 55.03 8.20
CA GLN A 513 28.19 55.81 7.31
C GLN A 513 28.69 56.37 5.96
N SER A 514 28.05 55.94 4.84
CA SER A 514 27.03 56.73 4.10
C SER A 514 26.76 56.22 2.66
N SER A 515 25.47 55.96 2.39
CA SER A 515 24.67 56.06 1.13
C SER A 515 25.21 55.47 -0.20
N LEU A 516 24.58 54.43 -0.78
CA LEU A 516 23.32 54.42 -1.57
C LEU A 516 23.39 55.12 -2.94
N THR A 517 23.46 54.31 -4.00
CA THR A 517 22.61 54.38 -5.22
C THR A 517 22.74 53.09 -6.04
N ASP A 518 21.75 52.20 -5.91
CA ASP A 518 20.87 51.64 -6.97
C ASP A 518 20.97 52.41 -8.32
N ILE A 519 20.89 51.89 -9.56
CA ILE A 519 20.31 50.73 -10.29
C ILE A 519 21.11 50.73 -11.63
N SER A 520 21.49 49.67 -12.37
CA SER A 520 20.65 48.89 -13.30
C SER A 520 21.57 48.12 -14.27
N GLU A 521 21.21 46.86 -14.51
CA GLU A 521 21.01 46.25 -15.84
C GLU A 521 22.16 45.97 -16.84
N LEU A 522 22.02 44.75 -17.39
CA LEU A 522 22.43 44.25 -18.72
C LEU A 522 23.92 43.89 -18.87
N ALA A 523 24.34 42.81 -19.50
CA ALA A 523 23.73 41.63 -20.12
C ALA A 523 24.96 40.81 -20.59
N ALA A 524 25.01 39.51 -20.31
CA ALA A 524 24.95 38.42 -21.31
C ALA A 524 26.14 38.27 -22.28
N ILE A 525 26.43 37.01 -22.63
CA ILE A 525 27.20 36.55 -23.81
C ILE A 525 28.74 36.69 -23.65
N ALA A 526 29.59 35.70 -23.91
CA ALA A 526 29.51 34.31 -24.29
C ALA A 526 30.93 33.72 -24.29
N THR A 527 30.97 32.39 -24.42
CA THR A 527 32.00 31.59 -25.10
C THR A 527 33.43 31.53 -24.58
N GLY A 528 33.84 30.30 -24.27
CA GLY A 528 35.05 29.75 -24.88
C GLY A 528 36.28 29.63 -23.98
N ASN A 529 36.42 28.43 -23.40
CA ASN A 529 37.61 27.58 -23.52
C ASN A 529 38.99 28.04 -22.93
N LYS A 530 39.59 27.09 -22.18
CA LYS A 530 41.03 26.81 -21.93
C LYS A 530 41.76 27.46 -20.73
N SER A 531 41.95 26.63 -19.68
CA SER A 531 43.25 26.26 -19.05
C SER A 531 44.02 27.33 -18.22
N PRO A 532 45.17 27.03 -17.54
CA PRO A 532 45.30 26.32 -16.26
C PRO A 532 46.18 27.10 -15.23
N ALA A 533 45.89 27.06 -13.93
CA ALA A 533 46.89 27.45 -12.90
C ALA A 533 46.47 27.04 -11.48
N ALA A 534 47.17 26.07 -10.89
CA ALA A 534 47.62 26.08 -9.49
C ALA A 534 48.31 24.75 -9.16
N LYS A 535 49.58 24.67 -9.54
CA LYS A 535 50.54 23.69 -9.03
C LYS A 535 51.43 24.45 -8.04
N LYS A 536 51.69 23.83 -6.88
CA LYS A 536 52.65 24.19 -5.82
C LYS A 536 52.17 25.14 -4.71
N ALA A 537 51.85 24.57 -3.56
CA ALA A 537 52.52 24.89 -2.29
C ALA A 537 52.01 23.96 -1.16
N SER A 538 52.80 22.94 -0.80
CA SER A 538 53.04 22.55 0.61
C SER A 538 54.05 21.40 0.69
N GLU A 539 55.34 21.75 0.60
CA GLU A 539 56.42 20.98 1.22
C GLU A 539 57.19 21.95 2.11
N ALA A 540 57.11 21.77 3.43
CA ALA A 540 58.17 22.03 4.38
C ALA A 540 57.65 21.76 5.80
N MET A 541 58.03 20.62 6.39
CA MET A 541 58.82 20.60 7.63
C MET A 541 59.07 19.16 8.13
N GLY A 542 60.35 18.78 8.10
CA GLY A 542 61.05 18.29 9.31
C GLY A 542 60.99 16.81 9.65
N ALA A 543 61.96 16.04 9.15
CA ALA A 543 62.28 14.69 9.62
C ALA A 543 62.98 14.68 11.00
N LYS A 544 62.75 13.62 11.81
CA LYS A 544 63.83 12.87 12.52
C LYS A 544 63.35 11.55 13.18
N SER A 545 64.08 10.48 12.80
CA SER A 545 64.47 9.25 13.53
C SER A 545 63.46 8.21 14.03
N VAL A 546 63.68 6.98 13.53
CA VAL A 546 63.16 5.64 13.93
C VAL A 546 64.00 5.08 15.12
N PRO A 547 63.56 4.02 15.84
CA PRO A 547 63.84 2.64 15.39
C PRO A 547 62.65 1.65 15.51
N ALA A 548 62.81 0.53 14.81
CA ALA A 548 61.81 -0.45 14.41
C ALA A 548 61.42 -1.51 15.46
N SER A 549 60.21 -2.07 15.33
CA SER A 549 59.97 -3.52 15.50
C SER A 549 58.62 -3.99 14.91
N LEU A 550 58.75 -4.92 13.94
CA LEU A 550 57.92 -6.10 13.66
C LEU A 550 56.41 -5.99 13.29
N ALA A 551 56.17 -6.29 12.00
CA ALA A 551 55.38 -7.44 11.50
C ALA A 551 54.11 -7.15 10.65
N LYS A 552 54.29 -7.42 9.34
CA LYS A 552 53.41 -8.13 8.38
C LYS A 552 51.99 -7.59 8.10
N LEU A 553 51.79 -7.03 6.90
CA LEU A 553 51.03 -7.61 5.76
C LEU A 553 50.89 -6.59 4.59
N PRO A 554 50.79 -7.03 3.31
CA PRO A 554 50.88 -6.14 2.14
C PRO A 554 49.52 -5.60 1.63
N LYS A 555 49.65 -4.49 0.89
CA LYS A 555 48.64 -3.58 0.29
C LYS A 555 47.67 -4.24 -0.71
N PRO A 556 46.49 -3.63 -0.97
CA PRO A 556 45.84 -3.68 -2.27
C PRO A 556 46.18 -2.42 -3.10
N GLY A 557 46.52 -2.65 -4.37
CA GLY A 557 46.68 -1.63 -5.40
C GLY A 557 45.63 -1.80 -6.50
N SER A 558 44.94 -0.69 -6.76
CA SER A 558 44.60 -0.13 -8.08
C SER A 558 43.69 -0.89 -9.07
N LEU A 559 42.59 -0.18 -9.39
CA LEU A 559 42.04 0.13 -10.72
C LEU A 559 41.22 -0.96 -11.47
N LYS A 560 39.91 -0.72 -11.59
CA LYS A 560 39.24 -0.24 -12.83
C LYS A 560 37.73 -0.47 -12.74
N GLU A 561 36.99 0.63 -12.68
CA GLU A 561 35.60 0.69 -13.14
C GLU A 561 35.59 0.78 -14.66
N SER A 562 34.83 -0.10 -15.31
CA SER A 562 34.29 0.15 -16.64
C SER A 562 33.10 -0.77 -16.92
N SER A 563 31.95 -0.10 -17.06
CA SER A 563 30.91 -0.32 -18.07
C SER A 563 30.13 -1.63 -18.06
N GLU A 564 28.91 -1.50 -17.53
CA GLU A 564 27.72 -2.22 -18.01
C GLU A 564 27.34 -1.78 -19.43
N SER A 565 26.97 -2.78 -20.24
CA SER A 565 26.18 -2.71 -21.46
C SER A 565 25.35 -3.99 -21.47
N GLY A 566 24.05 -4.06 -21.68
CA GLY A 566 23.02 -3.11 -22.06
C GLY A 566 21.89 -3.93 -22.67
N LEU A 567 20.64 -3.71 -22.26
CA LEU A 567 19.49 -4.11 -23.08
C LEU A 567 18.27 -3.21 -22.82
N LYS A 568 18.02 -2.43 -23.87
CA LYS A 568 16.94 -1.53 -24.25
C LYS A 568 15.53 -1.85 -23.70
N ILE A 569 14.83 -0.81 -23.27
CA ILE A 569 13.38 -0.65 -23.46
C ILE A 569 13.10 0.79 -23.93
N ASN A 570 12.29 0.89 -24.97
CA ASN A 570 11.95 2.11 -25.72
C ASN A 570 11.13 3.12 -24.90
N LYS A 571 11.41 4.41 -25.08
CA LYS A 571 10.51 5.54 -24.78
C LYS A 571 10.08 6.18 -26.11
N PRO A 572 8.81 6.61 -26.27
CA PRO A 572 8.34 7.26 -27.48
C PRO A 572 8.75 8.74 -27.52
N GLU A 573 9.13 9.18 -28.71
CA GLU A 573 9.49 10.56 -29.09
C GLU A 573 8.26 11.48 -29.11
N ILE A 574 8.38 12.65 -28.49
CA ILE A 574 7.66 13.86 -28.90
C ILE A 574 8.69 15.00 -28.85
N GLU A 575 9.28 15.36 -29.99
CA GLU A 575 9.95 16.65 -30.18
C GLU A 575 9.23 17.43 -31.29
N GLY A 576 8.54 18.50 -30.88
CA GLY A 576 8.14 19.59 -31.73
C GLY A 576 9.26 20.63 -31.78
N SER A 577 9.68 20.95 -33.00
CA SER A 577 10.71 21.95 -33.33
C SER A 577 10.32 23.37 -32.91
N ALA A 578 11.27 24.05 -32.25
CA ALA A 578 11.21 25.48 -31.96
C ALA A 578 11.48 26.34 -33.21
N LYS A 579 10.78 27.48 -33.32
CA LYS A 579 11.28 28.68 -34.03
C LYS A 579 10.64 29.98 -33.51
N THR A 580 11.50 30.81 -32.92
CA THR A 580 11.57 32.29 -32.99
C THR A 580 10.44 33.18 -32.43
N LEU A 581 10.77 33.88 -31.33
CA LEU A 581 10.24 35.17 -30.81
C LEU A 581 10.52 36.35 -31.80
N PRO A 582 9.97 37.60 -31.65
CA PRO A 582 9.65 38.30 -30.39
C PRO A 582 8.44 39.28 -30.36
N GLY A 583 8.11 39.78 -29.16
CA GLY A 583 7.64 41.18 -29.01
C GLY A 583 6.43 41.45 -28.09
N THR A 584 6.74 41.92 -26.87
CA THR A 584 6.07 42.99 -26.09
C THR A 584 4.62 42.86 -25.58
N GLY A 585 4.46 43.06 -24.26
CA GLY A 585 3.36 43.84 -23.69
C GLY A 585 2.37 43.09 -22.78
N VAL A 586 2.52 43.25 -21.46
CA VAL A 586 1.44 43.11 -20.44
C VAL A 586 0.56 44.38 -20.53
N PRO A 587 -0.80 44.37 -20.44
CA PRO A 587 -1.53 43.88 -19.25
C PRO A 587 -2.94 43.24 -19.45
N THR A 588 -3.38 42.59 -18.36
CA THR A 588 -4.70 42.07 -17.97
C THR A 588 -5.85 43.12 -18.08
N PRO A 589 -7.14 42.78 -17.82
CA PRO A 589 -8.07 41.87 -18.51
C PRO A 589 -9.29 42.62 -19.10
N LEU A 590 -9.92 42.12 -20.19
CA LEU A 590 -11.25 42.57 -20.59
C LEU A 590 -12.20 41.41 -20.93
N ARG A 591 -13.38 41.55 -20.33
CA ARG A 591 -14.60 40.74 -20.45
C ARG A 591 -15.05 40.46 -21.89
N LYS A 592 -15.66 39.28 -22.01
CA LYS A 592 -16.80 38.92 -22.88
C LYS A 592 -16.57 39.04 -24.40
N ARG A 593 -16.72 37.91 -25.08
CA ARG A 593 -17.86 37.62 -25.98
C ARG A 593 -17.70 36.23 -26.59
N GLU A 594 -18.71 35.40 -26.40
CA GLU A 594 -19.01 34.28 -27.29
C GLU A 594 -19.25 34.81 -28.71
N PRO A 595 -18.95 34.01 -29.74
CA PRO A 595 -19.66 34.07 -30.99
C PRO A 595 -20.50 32.81 -31.19
N THR A 596 -21.80 33.01 -31.14
CA THR A 596 -22.80 32.25 -31.91
C THR A 596 -22.41 32.20 -33.39
N VAL A 597 -22.49 31.01 -34.00
CA VAL A 597 -22.85 30.86 -35.41
C VAL A 597 -23.93 29.79 -35.48
N GLU A 598 -25.11 30.27 -35.86
CA GLU A 598 -26.33 29.54 -36.22
C GLU A 598 -26.10 28.68 -37.47
N LEU A 599 -26.91 27.63 -37.65
CA LEU A 599 -27.69 27.48 -38.87
C LEU A 599 -28.84 26.45 -38.72
N SER A 600 -30.05 27.02 -38.87
CA SER A 600 -31.27 26.55 -39.52
C SER A 600 -32.10 25.36 -38.99
N SER A 601 -33.37 25.75 -38.78
CA SER A 601 -34.63 25.06 -38.50
C SER A 601 -35.08 24.10 -39.61
N ASP A 602 -35.96 23.12 -39.39
CA ASP A 602 -37.41 23.31 -39.15
C ASP A 602 -38.13 22.06 -38.58
N GLU A 603 -39.18 22.37 -37.80
CA GLU A 603 -40.43 21.62 -37.53
C GLU A 603 -40.42 20.39 -36.59
N ILE A 604 -41.00 20.53 -35.38
CA ILE A 604 -42.36 20.05 -34.99
C ILE A 604 -42.60 20.31 -33.48
N SER A 605 -43.55 21.22 -33.21
CA SER A 605 -44.61 21.21 -32.18
C SER A 605 -44.46 20.38 -30.89
N ALA A 606 -44.49 21.03 -29.71
CA ALA A 606 -45.60 20.96 -28.74
C ALA A 606 -45.24 21.49 -27.32
N MET A 607 -46.00 22.51 -26.91
CA MET A 607 -46.58 22.77 -25.57
C MET A 607 -45.69 23.23 -24.39
N SER A 608 -46.09 24.40 -23.89
CA SER A 608 -45.57 25.22 -22.78
C SER A 608 -45.65 24.58 -21.38
N PRO A 609 -44.79 25.00 -20.43
CA PRO A 609 -44.94 24.69 -19.00
C PRO A 609 -45.85 25.69 -18.27
N PRO A 610 -46.59 25.29 -17.22
CA PRO A 610 -47.42 26.21 -16.45
C PRO A 610 -46.63 26.95 -15.37
N ALA A 611 -47.16 28.13 -15.05
CA ALA A 611 -46.58 29.17 -14.23
C ALA A 611 -46.71 28.96 -12.72
N ILE A 612 -45.78 29.61 -12.02
CA ILE A 612 -45.65 29.84 -10.57
C ILE A 612 -46.79 30.75 -10.04
N PRO A 613 -47.26 30.55 -8.79
CA PRO A 613 -47.82 31.63 -7.98
C PRO A 613 -46.81 32.17 -6.95
N LYS A 614 -46.59 33.49 -7.01
CA LYS A 614 -46.09 34.40 -5.95
C LYS A 614 -47.14 34.48 -4.82
N ALA A 615 -46.92 34.90 -3.57
CA ALA A 615 -45.81 35.33 -2.71
C ALA A 615 -46.42 35.52 -1.29
N GLN A 616 -45.61 35.56 -0.22
CA GLN A 616 -45.53 36.68 0.76
C GLN A 616 -44.85 36.30 2.09
N ASP A 617 -43.75 37.03 2.34
CA ASP A 617 -43.06 37.49 3.56
C ASP A 617 -43.36 36.90 4.95
N ALA A 618 -42.30 36.45 5.66
CA ALA A 618 -41.62 37.27 6.68
C ALA A 618 -40.45 36.53 7.42
N THR A 619 -39.28 37.19 7.42
CA THR A 619 -38.25 37.32 8.49
C THR A 619 -37.40 36.13 9.00
N HIS A 620 -36.08 36.29 8.79
CA HIS A 620 -34.91 35.96 9.65
C HIS A 620 -34.87 34.67 10.50
N SER A 621 -33.95 33.75 10.16
CA SER A 621 -32.83 33.28 11.02
C SER A 621 -32.12 32.06 10.39
N GLU A 622 -30.79 32.02 10.48
CA GLU A 622 -29.92 30.91 10.05
C GLU A 622 -30.16 29.62 10.86
N PRO A 623 -30.00 28.41 10.28
CA PRO A 623 -30.05 27.17 11.05
C PRO A 623 -28.70 26.86 11.71
N THR A 624 -28.75 26.75 13.02
CA THR A 624 -27.70 26.24 13.92
C THR A 624 -27.59 24.71 13.84
N ALA A 625 -26.40 24.21 14.18
CA ALA A 625 -25.97 22.80 14.17
C ALA A 625 -26.82 21.86 15.06
N PRO A 626 -26.85 20.54 14.81
CA PRO A 626 -27.68 19.61 15.57
C PRO A 626 -27.13 19.31 16.97
N ASP A 627 -28.07 19.30 17.91
CA ASP A 627 -27.94 19.07 19.36
C ASP A 627 -27.64 17.59 19.69
N VAL A 628 -26.59 17.36 20.49
CA VAL A 628 -25.98 16.04 20.82
C VAL A 628 -26.64 15.43 22.07
N SER A 629 -27.91 15.70 22.32
CA SER A 629 -28.61 15.32 23.57
C SER A 629 -29.59 14.14 23.44
N LYS A 630 -29.53 13.33 22.37
CA LYS A 630 -30.53 12.27 22.08
C LYS A 630 -30.00 10.89 21.71
N LEU A 631 -28.75 10.56 22.03
CA LEU A 631 -28.17 9.23 21.74
C LEU A 631 -27.88 8.35 22.97
N GLU A 632 -28.19 8.78 24.19
CA GLU A 632 -27.95 7.97 25.41
C GLU A 632 -29.16 7.16 25.91
N GLU A 633 -30.30 7.18 25.21
CA GLU A 633 -31.52 6.50 25.66
C GLU A 633 -31.95 5.30 24.78
N ILE A 634 -30.97 4.55 24.25
CA ILE A 634 -31.22 3.25 23.57
C ILE A 634 -30.34 2.11 24.15
N ALA A 635 -29.38 2.42 25.05
CA ALA A 635 -28.48 1.41 25.63
C ALA A 635 -28.88 0.85 27.01
N LYS A 636 -30.13 1.05 27.46
CA LYS A 636 -30.61 0.53 28.75
C LYS A 636 -32.04 -0.02 28.67
N SER A 637 -32.22 -1.17 28.01
CA SER A 637 -33.24 -2.15 28.40
C SER A 637 -33.08 -3.47 27.65
N GLN A 638 -33.03 -4.58 28.41
CA GLN A 638 -33.22 -5.97 28.00
C GLN A 638 -31.98 -6.67 27.38
N VAL A 639 -31.53 -7.87 27.79
CA VAL A 639 -32.10 -8.90 28.66
C VAL A 639 -31.01 -9.89 29.13
N THR A 640 -31.16 -10.30 30.39
CA THR A 640 -30.63 -11.41 31.20
C THR A 640 -29.86 -12.58 30.55
N LYS A 641 -28.74 -12.98 31.18
CA LYS A 641 -28.16 -14.34 31.14
C LYS A 641 -28.31 -15.00 32.53
N PRO A 642 -28.69 -16.29 32.65
CA PRO A 642 -28.67 -16.99 33.93
C PRO A 642 -27.26 -17.51 34.27
N LYS A 643 -27.01 -17.53 35.59
CA LYS A 643 -25.93 -18.24 36.30
C LYS A 643 -26.23 -19.74 36.37
N ASP A 644 -25.18 -20.50 36.67
CA ASP A 644 -25.02 -21.95 36.95
C ASP A 644 -23.97 -22.46 35.92
N ASP A 645 -22.74 -22.87 36.24
CA ASP A 645 -22.14 -23.44 37.44
C ASP A 645 -20.71 -22.91 37.64
N VAL A 646 -20.38 -22.58 38.89
CA VAL A 646 -19.01 -22.52 39.41
C VAL A 646 -18.86 -23.78 40.23
N ASP A 647 -17.92 -24.65 39.87
CA ASP A 647 -17.10 -25.47 40.77
C ASP A 647 -16.28 -26.46 39.93
N LYS A 648 -14.96 -26.52 40.19
CA LYS A 648 -13.87 -27.24 39.48
C LYS A 648 -13.25 -26.36 38.37
N GLU A 649 -12.00 -25.92 38.41
CA GLU A 649 -10.78 -26.38 39.06
C GLU A 649 -9.90 -25.15 39.29
N GLU A 650 -9.58 -24.86 40.55
CA GLU A 650 -8.45 -24.03 40.92
C GLU A 650 -7.61 -24.88 41.88
N GLU A 651 -6.68 -25.66 41.33
CA GLU A 651 -5.48 -26.10 42.04
C GLU A 651 -4.47 -26.70 41.06
N ALA A 652 -3.32 -26.02 40.96
CA ALA A 652 -2.00 -26.58 40.65
C ALA A 652 -1.79 -27.05 39.19
N LYS A 653 -0.77 -26.66 38.42
CA LYS A 653 0.67 -26.45 38.68
C LYS A 653 1.22 -25.73 37.42
N GLU A 654 2.08 -24.72 37.47
CA GLU A 654 3.54 -24.80 37.70
C GLU A 654 4.22 -26.04 37.05
N GLU A 655 4.71 -25.88 35.83
CA GLU A 655 5.70 -26.70 35.06
C GLU A 655 5.34 -26.56 33.57
N GLU A 656 6.18 -26.20 32.60
CA GLU A 656 7.64 -26.21 32.37
C GLU A 656 7.93 -25.12 31.31
N GLU A 657 8.96 -24.28 31.49
CA GLU A 657 10.26 -24.32 30.77
C GLU A 657 10.19 -24.12 29.24
#